data_AF-A0A199W527-F1
#
_entry.id   AF-A0A199W527-F1
#
_cell.length_a   1.000
_cell.length_b   1.000
_cell.length_c   1.000
_cell.angle_alpha   90.00
_cell.angle_beta   90.00
_cell.angle_gamma   90.00
#
_symmetry.space_group_name_H-M   'P 1'
#
loop_
_entity.id
_entity.type
_entity.pdbx_description
1 polymer ?
#
loop_
_entity_poly.entity_id
_entity_poly.type
_entity_poly.pdbx_seq_one_letter_code
_entity_poly.pdbx_strand_id
1 'polypeptide(L)'
;MASLLAASKCSFFNPKKEFDIGSSFSPSISAHRCRRRAMRKVKHSMTMTEKILARASERSQLEPGENVWVNVDVLMTHDVWDREKIVIIPDHYIFTSDERANRNVDILRDFCSEQNIKLIRIIKVYAMLPSPKKVTVDLVLLGTDSHTCNAGAFGQFATGIGNTDAGFVMGTGKVLLKVPPTMKFILDGEMPDYLLAKDLILQIIGEITVAGATYKSMEFVGSTVESLTMEERMTLCNMVVEAGGKNGVVPADETTFKYLEDKTSVKYETVYSDDNARFISDYKFDVSKLEPLVAKPHSPDNRALARECKDVKIDRVYIGSCTGGKTEDFLAAARVFLASGKKVKVPTFLVPATQKVWMDIYSLPVPGSGGKTCSQIFEEVGCDVPASPSCGACLGGLRVDHKQELPRQDGPQRRADLFGFAVHGRGFSADGLCHRPKGVPYVDKKAFAFIDTRPLAHGCRRRAMRKVLSVMAPPAPSPHSLATTGLVKHSMTMTEKILARASERSRLEPGENVWVNVDVLMTHDVCGPGTFGIFKREFGRNAKVWDREKIVVIPEHYIFTSDERANRNVDILRDYCIEQNIKYFYDIKDLSNFRVNPDYKGVCHIALAQEGHCRPGEVLLGTDSHTCNAGAFGQFATGIGNTDAGFVMGTGKVLLKVPPTMRFVLDGEMPDYLLAKDLILQIIGEITVSGATYKSMEFTGSAVESLTMEERMTLCNMVIEAGGKNGVVPPDETTFKYLEDKTSVKYEPVYSDDNARFISDYKFDVSKLEPTVAKPHSPDNRALARECKDVKIDRVYIGSCTGGKTEDFLAAARGKKVKVPTFLVPATQKVWMDIYSLPVPGSGGKTCSQIFEEAGCDVPASPSCGACLGGPRDTYARMNEPQVCVSTTNRNFPGRMGHKEGQIYLASPYTAAASALTGFVTDPRQFLMADSKRRREA
;
A
#
# COMPACT_ATOMS: atom_id res chain seq x y z
N MET A 1 -37.35 -61.14 -1.04
CA MET A 1 -38.35 -60.50 -1.94
C MET A 1 -37.59 -59.43 -2.72
N ALA A 2 -37.49 -59.50 -4.05
CA ALA A 2 -38.55 -59.35 -5.07
C ALA A 2 -38.95 -57.86 -5.23
N SER A 3 -38.94 -57.22 -6.40
CA SER A 3 -38.70 -57.71 -7.79
C SER A 3 -38.34 -56.57 -8.77
N LEU A 4 -37.62 -56.91 -9.87
CA LEU A 4 -37.89 -56.68 -11.32
C LEU A 4 -38.65 -55.40 -11.77
N LEU A 5 -38.41 -54.74 -12.92
CA LEU A 5 -37.59 -54.90 -14.16
C LEU A 5 -37.27 -53.45 -14.67
N ALA A 6 -36.63 -53.09 -15.79
CA ALA A 6 -36.19 -53.74 -17.05
C ALA A 6 -34.77 -53.16 -17.44
N ALA A 7 -33.97 -53.57 -18.45
CA ALA A 7 -34.12 -54.20 -19.77
C ALA A 7 -34.79 -53.27 -20.84
N SER A 8 -34.29 -53.12 -22.08
CA SER A 8 -33.07 -53.60 -22.79
C SER A 8 -32.71 -52.57 -23.90
N LYS A 9 -31.73 -52.64 -24.82
CA LYS A 9 -30.81 -53.61 -25.50
C LYS A 9 -29.63 -52.74 -26.05
N CYS A 10 -28.50 -53.14 -26.65
CA CYS A 10 -27.73 -54.36 -27.03
C CYS A 10 -26.26 -53.84 -27.21
N SER A 11 -25.18 -54.49 -27.67
CA SER A 11 -24.68 -55.84 -28.03
C SER A 11 -23.10 -55.71 -28.02
N PHE A 12 -22.18 -56.61 -28.41
CA PHE A 12 -22.14 -57.88 -29.17
C PHE A 12 -21.09 -58.84 -28.54
N PHE A 13 -21.36 -60.14 -28.62
CA PHE A 13 -20.44 -61.31 -28.68
C PHE A 13 -19.09 -61.34 -27.89
N ASN A 14 -19.10 -62.03 -26.74
CA ASN A 14 -18.55 -63.39 -26.47
C ASN A 14 -17.23 -63.91 -27.12
N PRO A 15 -16.52 -64.91 -26.52
CA PRO A 15 -16.41 -65.27 -25.08
C PRO A 15 -15.06 -65.97 -24.62
N LYS A 16 -15.05 -66.43 -23.34
CA LYS A 16 -14.26 -67.55 -22.72
C LYS A 16 -12.74 -67.40 -22.42
N LYS A 17 -12.39 -67.33 -21.12
CA LYS A 17 -11.74 -68.43 -20.33
C LYS A 17 -11.53 -68.10 -18.82
N GLU A 18 -12.59 -68.32 -18.03
CA GLU A 18 -12.71 -69.23 -16.86
C GLU A 18 -11.48 -69.74 -16.03
N PHE A 19 -11.71 -69.92 -14.70
CA PHE A 19 -10.92 -70.60 -13.63
C PHE A 19 -9.58 -69.98 -13.14
N ASP A 20 -9.19 -69.95 -11.85
CA ASP A 20 -9.97 -69.98 -10.58
C ASP A 20 -9.15 -69.60 -9.30
N ILE A 21 -9.81 -69.59 -8.12
CA ILE A 21 -9.38 -69.80 -6.69
C ILE A 21 -7.85 -69.90 -6.38
N GLY A 22 -7.28 -69.33 -5.30
CA GLY A 22 -7.82 -68.60 -4.14
C GLY A 22 -6.82 -68.54 -2.95
N SER A 23 -7.27 -68.13 -1.74
CA SER A 23 -6.54 -68.13 -0.43
C SER A 23 -5.10 -67.55 -0.37
N SER A 24 -4.87 -66.32 0.11
CA SER A 24 -4.84 -65.87 1.52
C SER A 24 -3.65 -66.36 2.38
N PHE A 25 -2.62 -65.52 2.55
CA PHE A 25 -1.94 -65.29 3.84
C PHE A 25 -1.05 -64.04 3.79
N SER A 26 -0.97 -63.31 4.91
CA SER A 26 0.00 -62.25 5.22
C SER A 26 0.71 -62.68 6.54
N PRO A 27 1.87 -62.11 6.96
CA PRO A 27 2.33 -60.74 6.68
C PRO A 27 3.85 -60.52 6.46
N SER A 28 4.19 -59.23 6.31
CA SER A 28 5.48 -58.58 6.63
C SER A 28 6.60 -58.50 5.56
N ILE A 29 7.22 -57.30 5.52
CA ILE A 29 8.59 -56.96 5.08
C ILE A 29 8.99 -57.49 3.67
N SER A 30 8.84 -56.70 2.62
CA SER A 30 9.87 -55.71 2.28
C SER A 30 9.40 -54.67 1.26
N ALA A 31 9.38 -53.39 1.66
CA ALA A 31 8.84 -52.31 0.85
C ALA A 31 9.86 -51.69 -0.14
N HIS A 32 10.45 -52.47 -1.07
CA HIS A 32 11.46 -51.93 -2.00
C HIS A 32 11.58 -52.58 -3.40
N ARG A 33 10.48 -53.00 -4.08
CA ARG A 33 10.54 -53.35 -5.53
C ARG A 33 9.22 -53.44 -6.34
N CYS A 34 8.16 -52.66 -6.06
CA CYS A 34 6.89 -52.79 -6.84
C CYS A 34 6.13 -51.48 -7.18
N ARG A 35 6.82 -50.45 -7.70
CA ARG A 35 6.19 -49.31 -8.43
C ARG A 35 6.96 -48.85 -9.68
N ARG A 36 7.49 -49.81 -10.46
CA ARG A 36 8.02 -49.59 -11.82
C ARG A 36 7.38 -50.54 -12.84
N ARG A 37 6.09 -50.33 -13.13
CA ARG A 37 5.48 -50.76 -14.41
C ARG A 37 4.58 -49.64 -14.91
N ALA A 38 4.70 -49.33 -16.20
CA ALA A 38 4.33 -48.02 -16.72
C ALA A 38 2.81 -47.78 -16.78
N MET A 39 2.36 -46.70 -16.14
CA MET A 39 1.54 -45.76 -16.91
C MET A 39 2.50 -44.94 -17.77
N ARG A 40 2.51 -45.18 -19.08
CA ARG A 40 2.95 -44.15 -20.03
C ARG A 40 1.88 -43.05 -19.96
N LYS A 41 2.10 -42.04 -19.11
CA LYS A 41 1.44 -40.74 -19.33
C LYS A 41 1.81 -40.34 -20.77
N VAL A 42 0.80 -40.06 -21.59
CA VAL A 42 1.03 -39.44 -22.89
C VAL A 42 1.70 -38.10 -22.60
N LYS A 43 2.90 -37.87 -23.14
CA LYS A 43 3.50 -36.54 -23.07
C LYS A 43 2.63 -35.61 -23.90
N HIS A 44 1.85 -34.76 -23.26
CA HIS A 44 1.29 -33.57 -23.92
C HIS A 44 2.42 -32.66 -24.39
N SER A 45 2.15 -31.98 -25.50
CA SER A 45 3.08 -31.09 -26.20
C SER A 45 3.08 -29.73 -25.53
N MET A 46 4.25 -29.22 -25.11
CA MET A 46 4.39 -28.03 -24.28
C MET A 46 4.95 -26.82 -25.04
N THR A 47 4.46 -25.63 -24.70
CA THR A 47 4.95 -24.33 -25.14
C THR A 47 6.25 -23.94 -24.44
N MET A 48 6.94 -22.87 -24.88
CA MET A 48 8.19 -22.42 -24.26
C MET A 48 8.01 -22.14 -22.76
N THR A 49 6.98 -21.39 -22.40
CA THR A 49 6.68 -21.01 -21.01
C THR A 49 6.43 -22.23 -20.12
N GLU A 50 5.68 -23.22 -20.59
CA GLU A 50 5.43 -24.46 -19.84
C GLU A 50 6.71 -25.27 -19.65
N LYS A 51 7.59 -25.33 -20.66
CA LYS A 51 8.88 -26.02 -20.58
C LYS A 51 9.84 -25.35 -19.58
N ILE A 52 9.93 -24.02 -19.60
CA ILE A 52 10.76 -23.23 -18.66
C ILE A 52 10.27 -23.46 -17.23
N LEU A 53 8.97 -23.30 -16.98
CA LEU A 53 8.38 -23.49 -15.66
C LEU A 53 8.46 -24.96 -15.20
N ALA A 54 8.38 -25.94 -16.10
CA ALA A 54 8.52 -27.36 -15.77
C ALA A 54 9.95 -27.68 -15.33
N ARG A 55 10.95 -27.20 -16.08
CA ARG A 55 12.37 -27.28 -15.73
C ARG A 55 12.68 -26.61 -14.39
N ALA A 56 12.20 -25.39 -14.19
CA ALA A 56 12.39 -24.62 -12.95
C ALA A 56 11.67 -25.23 -11.73
N SER A 57 10.62 -26.04 -11.93
CA SER A 57 9.93 -26.78 -10.87
C SER A 57 10.38 -28.24 -10.71
N GLU A 58 11.44 -28.65 -11.40
CA GLU A 58 11.97 -30.03 -11.41
C GLU A 58 10.92 -31.08 -11.88
N ARG A 59 9.89 -30.62 -12.61
CA ARG A 59 8.81 -31.45 -13.16
C ARG A 59 9.08 -31.82 -14.61
N SER A 60 8.69 -33.03 -15.00
CA SER A 60 8.79 -33.48 -16.39
C SER A 60 7.73 -32.86 -17.32
N GLN A 61 6.62 -32.35 -16.76
CA GLN A 61 5.50 -31.73 -17.48
C GLN A 61 4.66 -30.80 -16.58
N LEU A 62 4.01 -29.81 -17.21
CA LEU A 62 3.01 -28.90 -16.63
C LEU A 62 1.88 -28.64 -17.64
N GLU A 63 0.63 -28.62 -17.18
CA GLU A 63 -0.54 -28.15 -17.94
C GLU A 63 -0.89 -26.69 -17.55
N PRO A 64 -1.54 -25.90 -18.45
CA PRO A 64 -2.02 -24.57 -18.12
C PRO A 64 -2.95 -24.55 -16.89
N GLY A 65 -2.77 -23.56 -16.03
CA GLY A 65 -3.59 -23.38 -14.84
C GLY A 65 -3.27 -24.30 -13.66
N GLU A 66 -2.28 -25.20 -13.76
CA GLU A 66 -1.70 -25.87 -12.58
C GLU A 66 -1.02 -24.85 -11.66
N ASN A 67 -1.14 -25.04 -10.34
CA ASN A 67 -0.31 -24.33 -9.36
C ASN A 67 1.01 -25.09 -9.18
N VAL A 68 2.13 -24.39 -9.26
CA VAL A 68 3.48 -24.97 -9.26
C VAL A 68 4.48 -24.11 -8.48
N TRP A 69 5.25 -24.75 -7.61
CA TRP A 69 6.42 -24.14 -6.99
C TRP A 69 7.58 -24.17 -7.99
N VAL A 70 8.02 -23.01 -8.47
CA VAL A 70 9.23 -22.88 -9.29
C VAL A 70 10.39 -22.39 -8.45
N ASN A 71 11.59 -22.92 -8.70
CA ASN A 71 12.83 -22.29 -8.29
C ASN A 71 12.98 -20.96 -9.05
N VAL A 72 13.52 -19.94 -8.39
CA VAL A 72 13.85 -18.66 -9.01
C VAL A 72 15.35 -18.57 -9.17
N ASP A 73 15.80 -18.24 -10.38
CA ASP A 73 17.23 -18.15 -10.68
C ASP A 73 17.77 -16.75 -10.39
N VAL A 74 17.02 -15.72 -10.79
CA VAL A 74 17.36 -14.30 -10.61
C VAL A 74 16.15 -13.54 -10.03
N LEU A 75 16.39 -12.76 -8.97
CA LEU A 75 15.44 -11.76 -8.48
C LEU A 75 16.01 -10.35 -8.68
N MET A 76 15.27 -9.49 -9.37
CA MET A 76 15.56 -8.08 -9.58
C MET A 76 14.66 -7.22 -8.69
N THR A 77 15.22 -6.46 -7.75
CA THR A 77 14.41 -5.62 -6.85
C THR A 77 15.06 -4.28 -6.55
N HIS A 78 14.21 -3.26 -6.36
CA HIS A 78 14.56 -1.94 -5.85
C HIS A 78 14.49 -1.84 -4.32
N ASP A 79 13.72 -2.72 -3.66
CA ASP A 79 13.63 -2.85 -2.19
C ASP A 79 14.22 -4.21 -1.75
N VAL A 80 15.18 -4.25 -0.82
CA VAL A 80 16.07 -5.42 -0.66
C VAL A 80 16.08 -6.00 0.76
N TRP A 81 15.97 -7.32 0.86
CA TRP A 81 16.02 -8.08 2.12
C TRP A 81 16.67 -9.49 1.95
N ASP A 82 18.00 -9.52 1.82
CA ASP A 82 18.95 -10.66 2.02
C ASP A 82 19.30 -11.64 0.85
N ARG A 83 20.61 -11.96 0.78
CA ARG A 83 21.31 -13.10 0.13
C ARG A 83 21.57 -13.18 -1.39
N GLU A 84 22.42 -14.17 -1.72
CA GLU A 84 23.36 -14.26 -2.86
C GLU A 84 22.76 -14.32 -4.28
N LYS A 85 21.44 -14.37 -4.44
CA LYS A 85 20.76 -14.47 -5.75
C LYS A 85 20.18 -13.15 -6.29
N ILE A 86 20.31 -12.06 -5.53
CA ILE A 86 19.67 -10.79 -5.87
C ILE A 86 20.55 -9.95 -6.79
N VAL A 87 19.95 -9.42 -7.86
CA VAL A 87 20.53 -8.33 -8.66
C VAL A 87 19.80 -7.04 -8.31
N ILE A 88 20.45 -6.20 -7.50
CA ILE A 88 19.89 -4.92 -7.04
C ILE A 88 20.20 -3.87 -8.10
N ILE A 89 19.16 -3.44 -8.82
CA ILE A 89 19.24 -2.33 -9.78
C ILE A 89 18.40 -1.17 -9.22
N PRO A 90 19.02 -0.16 -8.60
CA PRO A 90 18.37 1.14 -8.51
C PRO A 90 18.22 1.69 -9.94
N ASP A 91 17.04 2.24 -10.25
CA ASP A 91 16.71 2.89 -11.54
C ASP A 91 16.03 4.22 -11.22
N HIS A 92 14.96 4.13 -10.42
CA HIS A 92 14.23 5.25 -9.87
C HIS A 92 15.14 6.25 -9.13
N TYR A 93 15.35 7.40 -9.79
CA TYR A 93 15.90 8.65 -9.26
C TYR A 93 17.41 8.76 -8.98
N ILE A 94 18.29 7.89 -9.51
CA ILE A 94 19.75 7.89 -9.21
C ILE A 94 20.47 9.25 -9.42
N PHE A 95 19.95 10.11 -10.29
CA PHE A 95 20.59 11.37 -10.71
C PHE A 95 19.72 12.62 -10.54
N THR A 96 18.69 12.57 -9.69
CA THR A 96 17.94 13.79 -9.35
C THR A 96 18.63 14.62 -8.27
N SER A 97 18.28 15.90 -8.20
CA SER A 97 18.57 16.81 -7.09
C SER A 97 17.81 16.46 -5.80
N ASP A 98 17.08 15.33 -5.76
CA ASP A 98 16.31 14.89 -4.60
C ASP A 98 17.21 14.14 -3.60
N GLU A 99 17.40 14.72 -2.42
CA GLU A 99 18.13 14.05 -1.33
C GLU A 99 17.49 12.71 -0.94
N ARG A 100 16.17 12.54 -1.08
CA ARG A 100 15.47 11.28 -0.77
C ARG A 100 15.96 10.14 -1.65
N ALA A 101 16.15 10.41 -2.94
CA ALA A 101 16.65 9.45 -3.90
C ALA A 101 18.10 9.04 -3.63
N ASN A 102 18.96 10.05 -3.39
CA ASN A 102 20.37 9.83 -3.08
C ASN A 102 20.53 9.04 -1.77
N ARG A 103 19.77 9.39 -0.70
CA ARG A 103 19.72 8.62 0.55
C ARG A 103 19.26 7.18 0.34
N ASN A 104 18.29 6.91 -0.53
CA ASN A 104 17.90 5.52 -0.85
C ASN A 104 19.06 4.75 -1.53
N VAL A 105 19.79 5.39 -2.45
CA VAL A 105 20.98 4.80 -3.12
C VAL A 105 22.18 4.62 -2.17
N ASP A 106 22.24 5.38 -1.09
CA ASP A 106 23.20 5.20 0.01
C ASP A 106 22.76 4.06 0.96
N ILE A 107 21.50 4.02 1.40
CA ILE A 107 20.93 2.91 2.20
C ILE A 107 21.11 1.56 1.48
N LEU A 108 20.86 1.51 0.16
CA LEU A 108 21.11 0.32 -0.65
C LEU A 108 22.59 -0.06 -0.71
N ARG A 109 23.51 0.90 -0.65
CA ARG A 109 24.97 0.65 -0.63
C ARG A 109 25.43 0.12 0.70
N ASP A 110 24.96 0.71 1.79
CA ASP A 110 25.31 0.29 3.14
C ASP A 110 24.77 -1.12 3.40
N PHE A 111 23.50 -1.39 3.04
CA PHE A 111 22.92 -2.74 3.09
C PHE A 111 23.70 -3.77 2.24
N CYS A 112 24.10 -3.40 1.02
CA CYS A 112 24.95 -4.24 0.19
C CYS A 112 26.30 -4.54 0.85
N SER A 113 26.92 -3.54 1.48
CA SER A 113 28.18 -3.68 2.19
C SER A 113 28.05 -4.58 3.43
N GLU A 114 26.97 -4.44 4.20
CA GLU A 114 26.68 -5.27 5.37
C GLU A 114 26.45 -6.74 5.00
N GLN A 115 25.67 -7.00 3.94
CA GLN A 115 25.30 -8.36 3.53
C GLN A 115 26.30 -8.99 2.54
N ASN A 116 27.42 -8.32 2.22
CA ASN A 116 28.37 -8.71 1.18
C ASN A 116 27.71 -8.97 -0.21
N ILE A 117 26.62 -8.27 -0.49
CA ILE A 117 25.91 -8.33 -1.78
C ILE A 117 26.54 -7.30 -2.72
N LYS A 118 26.79 -7.69 -3.97
CA LYS A 118 27.39 -6.78 -4.96
C LYS A 118 26.35 -5.76 -5.48
N LEU A 119 26.34 -4.55 -4.92
CA LEU A 119 25.59 -3.43 -5.51
C LEU A 119 26.05 -3.18 -6.95
N ILE A 120 25.13 -3.24 -7.91
CA ILE A 120 25.40 -2.88 -9.30
C ILE A 120 24.80 -1.50 -9.58
N ARG A 121 25.61 -0.44 -9.39
CA ARG A 121 25.29 0.89 -9.94
C ARG A 121 25.03 0.77 -11.46
N ILE A 122 24.14 1.61 -12.01
CA ILE A 122 23.96 1.78 -13.46
C ILE A 122 25.22 2.43 -14.07
N ILE A 123 26.26 1.63 -14.22
CA ILE A 123 27.51 1.93 -14.93
C ILE A 123 27.79 0.79 -15.92
N LYS A 124 27.59 -0.48 -15.51
CA LYS A 124 27.55 -1.67 -16.39
C LYS A 124 26.62 -2.75 -15.82
N VAL A 125 25.39 -2.87 -16.35
CA VAL A 125 24.55 -4.08 -16.18
C VAL A 125 25.13 -5.25 -17.00
N TYR A 126 25.86 -4.94 -18.06
CA TYR A 126 26.53 -5.89 -18.96
C TYR A 126 27.66 -6.75 -18.35
N ALA A 127 27.93 -6.66 -17.04
CA ALA A 127 29.02 -7.41 -16.42
C ALA A 127 28.67 -7.89 -14.99
N MET A 128 28.82 -9.20 -14.81
CA MET A 128 28.71 -9.95 -13.54
C MET A 128 27.28 -10.15 -13.00
N LEU A 129 26.65 -11.25 -13.41
CA LEU A 129 25.94 -12.08 -12.43
C LEU A 129 26.95 -12.54 -11.34
N PRO A 130 26.50 -12.76 -10.09
CA PRO A 130 27.34 -13.40 -9.08
C PRO A 130 27.57 -14.88 -9.43
N SER A 131 28.84 -15.33 -9.33
CA SER A 131 29.31 -16.70 -9.62
C SER A 131 29.31 -17.10 -11.13
N PRO A 132 30.34 -17.83 -11.63
CA PRO A 132 30.43 -18.28 -13.01
C PRO A 132 29.52 -19.50 -13.32
N LYS A 133 28.27 -19.49 -12.83
CA LYS A 133 27.32 -20.60 -12.93
C LYS A 133 25.92 -20.09 -13.26
N LYS A 134 25.59 -20.10 -14.57
CA LYS A 134 24.29 -19.78 -15.20
C LYS A 134 23.95 -18.29 -15.42
N VAL A 135 24.47 -17.73 -16.51
CA VAL A 135 23.58 -17.03 -17.46
C VAL A 135 23.09 -18.10 -18.43
N THR A 136 21.80 -18.34 -18.53
CA THR A 136 21.22 -19.29 -19.48
C THR A 136 19.90 -18.75 -20.06
N VAL A 137 19.40 -19.34 -21.15
CA VAL A 137 18.20 -18.86 -21.89
C VAL A 137 16.92 -19.62 -21.49
N ASP A 138 16.94 -20.23 -20.31
CA ASP A 138 15.95 -21.16 -19.74
C ASP A 138 15.53 -20.75 -18.31
N LEU A 139 15.90 -19.52 -17.89
CA LEU A 139 15.79 -19.04 -16.52
C LEU A 139 14.37 -18.60 -16.15
N VAL A 140 14.05 -18.72 -14.85
CA VAL A 140 12.96 -17.96 -14.22
C VAL A 140 13.55 -16.72 -13.57
N LEU A 141 13.25 -15.57 -14.18
CA LEU A 141 13.65 -14.24 -13.70
C LEU A 141 12.40 -13.49 -13.21
N LEU A 142 12.45 -13.01 -11.97
CA LEU A 142 11.35 -12.25 -11.37
C LEU A 142 11.85 -10.87 -10.95
N GLY A 143 10.94 -9.90 -10.84
CA GLY A 143 11.28 -8.63 -10.23
C GLY A 143 10.10 -7.85 -9.68
N THR A 144 10.38 -6.85 -8.85
CA THR A 144 9.33 -5.98 -8.26
C THR A 144 8.83 -4.91 -9.23
N ASP A 145 9.41 -4.82 -10.43
CA ASP A 145 8.94 -3.97 -11.52
C ASP A 145 8.06 -4.75 -12.51
N SER A 146 6.96 -4.16 -12.97
CA SER A 146 6.03 -4.77 -13.94
C SER A 146 6.65 -5.09 -15.30
N HIS A 147 7.59 -4.24 -15.75
CA HIS A 147 8.20 -4.31 -17.08
C HIS A 147 9.41 -5.26 -17.12
N THR A 148 9.66 -6.01 -16.03
CA THR A 148 10.59 -7.15 -15.96
C THR A 148 10.43 -8.13 -17.14
N CYS A 149 9.22 -8.25 -17.70
CA CYS A 149 8.90 -9.01 -18.92
C CYS A 149 9.88 -8.78 -20.09
N ASN A 150 10.55 -7.63 -20.14
CA ASN A 150 11.65 -7.30 -21.06
C ASN A 150 12.68 -8.44 -21.25
N ALA A 151 13.03 -9.17 -20.19
CA ALA A 151 14.04 -10.23 -20.26
C ALA A 151 13.58 -11.50 -21.01
N GLY A 152 12.27 -11.67 -21.28
CA GLY A 152 11.78 -12.78 -22.10
C GLY A 152 12.17 -12.68 -23.58
N ALA A 153 12.72 -11.53 -24.02
CA ALA A 153 13.40 -11.39 -25.31
C ALA A 153 14.60 -12.35 -25.48
N PHE A 154 15.15 -12.88 -24.37
CA PHE A 154 16.23 -13.88 -24.36
C PHE A 154 15.73 -15.34 -24.26
N GLY A 155 14.45 -15.61 -24.54
CA GLY A 155 13.84 -16.94 -24.39
C GLY A 155 13.46 -17.33 -22.96
N GLN A 156 13.63 -16.42 -22.00
CA GLN A 156 13.40 -16.65 -20.57
C GLN A 156 11.93 -16.50 -20.16
N PHE A 157 11.55 -17.00 -18.97
CA PHE A 157 10.32 -16.60 -18.31
C PHE A 157 10.61 -15.42 -17.38
N ALA A 158 10.10 -14.24 -17.75
CA ALA A 158 10.37 -12.98 -17.06
C ALA A 158 9.05 -12.31 -16.65
N THR A 159 8.89 -11.94 -15.37
CA THR A 159 7.63 -11.32 -14.91
C THR A 159 7.75 -10.47 -13.65
N GLY A 160 6.92 -9.43 -13.56
CA GLY A 160 6.72 -8.65 -12.34
C GLY A 160 5.98 -9.44 -11.25
N ILE A 161 6.38 -9.26 -9.98
CA ILE A 161 5.79 -9.84 -8.77
C ILE A 161 5.63 -8.76 -7.68
N GLY A 162 4.80 -9.00 -6.66
CA GLY A 162 4.64 -8.04 -5.56
C GLY A 162 5.83 -8.05 -4.59
N ASN A 163 6.03 -6.98 -3.82
CA ASN A 163 7.12 -6.91 -2.83
C ASN A 163 7.01 -8.02 -1.76
N THR A 164 5.80 -8.50 -1.45
CA THR A 164 5.58 -9.68 -0.59
C THR A 164 6.09 -10.97 -1.24
N ASP A 165 5.81 -11.18 -2.53
CA ASP A 165 6.32 -12.33 -3.29
C ASP A 165 7.84 -12.27 -3.39
N ALA A 166 8.41 -11.08 -3.64
CA ALA A 166 9.86 -10.87 -3.66
C ALA A 166 10.49 -11.19 -2.29
N GLY A 167 9.86 -10.77 -1.18
CA GLY A 167 10.26 -11.16 0.17
C GLY A 167 10.25 -12.68 0.39
N PHE A 168 9.22 -13.36 -0.10
CA PHE A 168 9.14 -14.83 -0.05
C PHE A 168 10.23 -15.49 -0.92
N VAL A 169 10.54 -14.94 -2.10
CA VAL A 169 11.59 -15.42 -3.00
C VAL A 169 12.98 -15.24 -2.36
N MET A 170 13.26 -14.11 -1.70
CA MET A 170 14.52 -13.90 -0.97
C MET A 170 14.68 -14.93 0.16
N GLY A 171 13.61 -15.18 0.93
CA GLY A 171 13.64 -16.14 2.03
C GLY A 171 13.66 -17.63 1.64
N THR A 172 13.26 -18.00 0.41
CA THR A 172 13.08 -19.43 0.03
C THR A 172 13.75 -19.85 -1.29
N GLY A 173 14.16 -18.90 -2.14
CA GLY A 173 14.61 -19.16 -3.51
C GLY A 173 13.53 -19.69 -4.45
N LYS A 174 12.24 -19.63 -4.07
CA LYS A 174 11.10 -20.20 -4.83
C LYS A 174 9.90 -19.24 -4.84
N VAL A 175 8.98 -19.43 -5.78
CA VAL A 175 7.65 -18.79 -5.79
C VAL A 175 6.58 -19.79 -6.19
N LEU A 176 5.34 -19.60 -5.73
CA LEU A 176 4.17 -20.33 -6.21
C LEU A 176 3.54 -19.57 -7.37
N LEU A 177 3.63 -20.12 -8.59
CA LEU A 177 2.96 -19.58 -9.77
C LEU A 177 1.80 -20.50 -10.17
N LYS A 178 0.78 -19.92 -10.77
CA LYS A 178 -0.17 -20.67 -11.60
C LYS A 178 0.34 -20.61 -13.04
N VAL A 179 0.47 -21.75 -13.72
CA VAL A 179 1.02 -21.81 -15.08
C VAL A 179 0.13 -20.98 -16.01
N PRO A 180 0.65 -19.92 -16.65
CA PRO A 180 -0.14 -19.09 -17.55
C PRO A 180 -0.32 -19.83 -18.89
N PRO A 181 -1.53 -19.88 -19.47
CA PRO A 181 -1.71 -20.38 -20.83
C PRO A 181 -1.06 -19.44 -21.85
N THR A 182 -0.51 -20.00 -22.94
CA THR A 182 0.27 -19.24 -23.93
C THR A 182 -0.57 -18.89 -25.17
N MET A 183 -0.59 -17.61 -25.55
CA MET A 183 -1.09 -17.09 -26.83
C MET A 183 0.08 -17.00 -27.81
N LYS A 184 -0.14 -17.30 -29.09
CA LYS A 184 0.88 -17.26 -30.15
C LYS A 184 0.68 -16.04 -31.04
N PHE A 185 1.78 -15.35 -31.33
CA PHE A 185 1.82 -14.18 -32.21
C PHE A 185 2.82 -14.45 -33.32
N ILE A 186 2.30 -14.70 -34.52
CA ILE A 186 3.09 -14.97 -35.72
C ILE A 186 3.21 -13.65 -36.50
N LEU A 187 4.42 -13.09 -36.53
CA LEU A 187 4.73 -11.79 -37.13
C LEU A 187 5.63 -12.03 -38.33
N ASP A 188 5.07 -11.87 -39.53
CA ASP A 188 5.72 -12.19 -40.80
C ASP A 188 5.78 -10.99 -41.74
N GLY A 189 6.79 -10.98 -42.61
CA GLY A 189 7.02 -9.93 -43.61
C GLY A 189 8.13 -8.95 -43.22
N GLU A 190 8.62 -8.22 -44.21
CA GLU A 190 9.65 -7.19 -44.05
C GLU A 190 9.08 -6.01 -43.25
N MET A 191 9.80 -5.56 -42.21
CA MET A 191 9.38 -4.42 -41.40
C MET A 191 9.82 -3.11 -42.06
N PRO A 192 8.89 -2.18 -42.37
CA PRO A 192 9.24 -0.93 -43.04
C PRO A 192 10.18 -0.03 -42.20
N ASP A 193 11.14 0.63 -42.86
CA ASP A 193 12.15 1.54 -42.26
C ASP A 193 11.61 2.66 -41.35
N TYR A 194 10.30 2.92 -41.41
CA TYR A 194 9.59 3.96 -40.67
C TYR A 194 8.83 3.44 -39.43
N LEU A 195 8.88 2.14 -39.14
CA LEU A 195 8.33 1.53 -37.91
C LEU A 195 9.45 1.11 -36.97
N LEU A 196 9.10 0.95 -35.70
CA LEU A 196 9.89 0.20 -34.71
C LEU A 196 8.99 -0.85 -34.05
N ALA A 197 9.58 -1.79 -33.31
CA ALA A 197 8.80 -2.78 -32.54
C ALA A 197 7.77 -2.18 -31.56
N LYS A 198 7.84 -0.88 -31.26
CA LYS A 198 6.84 -0.09 -30.53
C LYS A 198 5.49 -0.03 -31.26
N ASP A 199 5.49 0.21 -32.57
CA ASP A 199 4.27 0.24 -33.41
C ASP A 199 3.65 -1.15 -33.50
N LEU A 200 4.50 -2.17 -33.67
CA LEU A 200 4.11 -3.58 -33.77
C LEU A 200 3.39 -4.07 -32.50
N ILE A 201 3.93 -3.80 -31.30
CA ILE A 201 3.26 -4.17 -30.05
C ILE A 201 2.02 -3.31 -29.76
N LEU A 202 1.98 -2.02 -30.16
CA LEU A 202 0.76 -1.22 -30.08
C LEU A 202 -0.36 -1.75 -31.00
N GLN A 203 -0.02 -2.25 -32.19
CA GLN A 203 -0.99 -2.92 -33.06
C GLN A 203 -1.54 -4.19 -32.41
N ILE A 204 -0.68 -5.00 -31.79
CA ILE A 204 -1.07 -6.24 -31.09
C ILE A 204 -1.95 -5.93 -29.87
N ILE A 205 -1.53 -5.02 -28.98
CA ILE A 205 -2.29 -4.56 -27.81
C ILE A 205 -3.67 -4.04 -28.25
N GLY A 206 -3.73 -3.26 -29.32
CA GLY A 206 -4.99 -2.73 -29.83
C GLY A 206 -5.88 -3.75 -30.55
N GLU A 207 -5.37 -4.92 -30.92
CA GLU A 207 -6.17 -6.02 -31.49
C GLU A 207 -6.76 -6.91 -30.39
N ILE A 208 -6.00 -7.15 -29.31
CA ILE A 208 -6.43 -8.01 -28.19
C ILE A 208 -7.05 -7.25 -27.01
N THR A 209 -6.92 -5.92 -26.99
CA THR A 209 -7.22 -4.98 -25.87
C THR A 209 -6.31 -5.11 -24.65
N VAL A 210 -6.31 -4.10 -23.78
CA VAL A 210 -5.54 -4.02 -22.52
C VAL A 210 -5.84 -5.16 -21.53
N ALA A 211 -6.95 -5.88 -21.71
CA ALA A 211 -7.27 -7.07 -20.92
C ALA A 211 -7.10 -8.40 -21.68
N GLY A 212 -6.79 -8.38 -22.99
CA GLY A 212 -6.73 -9.56 -23.85
C GLY A 212 -5.77 -10.63 -23.33
N ALA A 213 -4.54 -10.22 -22.99
CA ALA A 213 -3.52 -11.09 -22.46
C ALA A 213 -3.62 -11.34 -20.94
N THR A 214 -4.68 -10.90 -20.24
CA THR A 214 -4.83 -11.06 -18.76
C THR A 214 -4.47 -12.47 -18.29
N TYR A 215 -3.39 -12.58 -17.51
CA TYR A 215 -2.79 -13.82 -16.95
C TYR A 215 -2.28 -14.85 -17.99
N LYS A 216 -2.03 -14.43 -19.24
CA LYS A 216 -1.55 -15.28 -20.33
C LYS A 216 -0.08 -15.00 -20.61
N SER A 217 0.65 -15.96 -21.15
CA SER A 217 1.95 -15.68 -21.79
C SER A 217 1.73 -15.32 -23.26
N MET A 218 2.56 -14.45 -23.81
CA MET A 218 2.59 -14.13 -25.24
C MET A 218 3.89 -14.68 -25.82
N GLU A 219 3.81 -15.60 -26.79
CA GLU A 219 4.96 -16.19 -27.49
C GLU A 219 5.02 -15.63 -28.92
N PHE A 220 6.09 -14.90 -29.23
CA PHE A 220 6.27 -14.21 -30.50
C PHE A 220 7.22 -15.00 -31.42
N VAL A 221 6.79 -15.27 -32.65
CA VAL A 221 7.53 -16.05 -33.66
C VAL A 221 7.31 -15.48 -35.05
N GLY A 222 8.07 -15.92 -36.05
CA GLY A 222 7.89 -15.55 -37.45
C GLY A 222 9.05 -14.74 -38.02
N SER A 223 9.04 -14.60 -39.34
CA SER A 223 10.16 -14.03 -40.11
C SER A 223 10.53 -12.60 -39.70
N THR A 224 9.58 -11.79 -39.23
CA THR A 224 9.90 -10.46 -38.71
C THR A 224 10.62 -10.53 -37.37
N VAL A 225 10.19 -11.43 -36.46
CA VAL A 225 10.81 -11.60 -35.13
C VAL A 225 12.27 -12.04 -35.25
N GLU A 226 12.56 -12.89 -36.23
CA GLU A 226 13.91 -13.32 -36.59
C GLU A 226 14.78 -12.14 -37.05
N SER A 227 14.24 -11.18 -37.81
CA SER A 227 14.97 -9.98 -38.24
C SER A 227 15.08 -8.84 -37.20
N LEU A 228 14.19 -8.78 -36.20
CA LEU A 228 14.24 -7.74 -35.15
C LEU A 228 15.56 -7.77 -34.38
N THR A 229 16.10 -6.60 -34.03
CA THR A 229 17.27 -6.49 -33.15
C THR A 229 16.95 -6.95 -31.72
N MET A 230 17.98 -7.19 -30.90
CA MET A 230 17.74 -7.45 -29.47
C MET A 230 17.15 -6.24 -28.73
N GLU A 231 17.46 -4.99 -29.14
CA GLU A 231 16.82 -3.80 -28.55
C GLU A 231 15.34 -3.72 -28.94
N GLU A 232 14.95 -4.20 -30.11
CA GLU A 232 13.56 -4.26 -30.56
C GLU A 232 12.76 -5.42 -29.94
N ARG A 233 13.32 -6.64 -29.89
CA ARG A 233 12.72 -7.79 -29.18
C ARG A 233 12.46 -7.46 -27.71
N MET A 234 13.37 -6.71 -27.10
CA MET A 234 13.16 -6.10 -25.78
C MET A 234 11.90 -5.24 -25.73
N THR A 235 11.65 -4.32 -26.68
CA THR A 235 10.40 -3.54 -26.72
C THR A 235 9.16 -4.43 -26.78
N LEU A 236 9.20 -5.45 -27.65
CA LEU A 236 8.09 -6.37 -27.90
C LEU A 236 7.71 -7.16 -26.64
N CYS A 237 8.68 -7.73 -25.92
CA CYS A 237 8.44 -8.48 -24.68
C CYS A 237 8.12 -7.59 -23.47
N ASN A 238 8.74 -6.40 -23.38
CA ASN A 238 8.55 -5.44 -22.30
C ASN A 238 7.07 -4.96 -22.23
N MET A 239 6.49 -4.60 -23.38
CA MET A 239 5.12 -4.09 -23.47
C MET A 239 3.99 -5.13 -23.39
N VAL A 240 4.30 -6.38 -23.06
CA VAL A 240 3.27 -7.42 -22.85
C VAL A 240 2.38 -7.14 -21.63
N VAL A 241 2.90 -6.40 -20.64
CA VAL A 241 2.13 -6.07 -19.42
C VAL A 241 0.99 -5.07 -19.70
N GLU A 242 1.12 -4.20 -20.70
CA GLU A 242 0.05 -3.32 -21.19
C GLU A 242 -1.14 -4.08 -21.80
N ALA A 243 -0.99 -5.34 -22.19
CA ALA A 243 -2.10 -6.23 -22.58
C ALA A 243 -2.66 -7.06 -21.40
N GLY A 244 -2.15 -6.86 -20.18
CA GLY A 244 -2.40 -7.70 -19.01
C GLY A 244 -1.60 -9.01 -19.00
N GLY A 245 -0.66 -9.17 -19.94
CA GLY A 245 0.14 -10.38 -20.10
C GLY A 245 1.09 -10.62 -18.94
N LYS A 246 1.28 -11.89 -18.58
CA LYS A 246 2.14 -12.31 -17.46
C LYS A 246 3.61 -12.43 -17.87
N ASN A 247 3.89 -12.80 -19.11
CA ASN A 247 5.24 -12.97 -19.66
C ASN A 247 5.19 -12.80 -21.19
N GLY A 248 6.22 -12.19 -21.79
CA GLY A 248 6.39 -12.08 -23.24
C GLY A 248 7.69 -12.76 -23.65
N VAL A 249 7.64 -13.76 -24.53
CA VAL A 249 8.82 -14.59 -24.86
C VAL A 249 9.08 -14.69 -26.36
N VAL A 250 10.36 -14.61 -26.74
CA VAL A 250 10.89 -14.78 -28.10
C VAL A 250 11.85 -15.97 -28.11
N PRO A 251 11.80 -16.89 -29.10
CA PRO A 251 12.79 -17.95 -29.26
C PRO A 251 14.24 -17.43 -29.35
N ALA A 252 15.16 -18.07 -28.61
CA ALA A 252 16.58 -17.74 -28.67
C ALA A 252 17.23 -18.32 -29.95
N ASP A 253 18.04 -17.51 -30.62
CA ASP A 253 18.57 -17.71 -31.98
C ASP A 253 19.97 -17.07 -32.17
N GLU A 254 20.49 -17.02 -33.40
CA GLU A 254 21.81 -16.43 -33.69
C GLU A 254 21.92 -14.95 -33.27
N THR A 255 20.88 -14.14 -33.49
CA THR A 255 20.82 -12.74 -33.01
C THR A 255 20.96 -12.68 -31.49
N THR A 256 20.32 -13.61 -30.77
CA THR A 256 20.43 -13.74 -29.31
C THR A 256 21.82 -14.16 -28.87
N PHE A 257 22.43 -15.18 -29.51
CA PHE A 257 23.76 -15.68 -29.13
C PHE A 257 24.87 -14.66 -29.42
N LYS A 258 24.83 -14.04 -30.60
CA LYS A 258 25.77 -12.98 -31.01
C LYS A 258 25.69 -11.77 -30.10
N TYR A 259 24.50 -11.43 -29.60
CA TYR A 259 24.37 -10.38 -28.58
C TYR A 259 24.97 -10.78 -27.23
N LEU A 260 24.99 -12.07 -26.86
CA LEU A 260 25.51 -12.56 -25.58
C LEU A 260 27.01 -12.92 -25.60
N GLU A 261 27.64 -13.06 -26.77
CA GLU A 261 29.01 -13.55 -26.97
C GLU A 261 30.09 -12.77 -26.20
N ASP A 262 30.01 -11.43 -26.17
CA ASP A 262 30.91 -10.54 -25.42
C ASP A 262 30.52 -10.35 -23.94
N LYS A 263 29.34 -10.84 -23.52
CA LYS A 263 28.73 -10.57 -22.21
C LYS A 263 28.82 -11.76 -21.24
N THR A 264 28.92 -12.99 -21.75
CA THR A 264 28.96 -14.19 -20.89
C THR A 264 29.67 -15.38 -21.56
N SER A 265 30.51 -16.06 -20.77
CA SER A 265 31.20 -17.30 -21.14
C SER A 265 30.44 -18.58 -20.74
N VAL A 266 29.19 -18.46 -20.28
CA VAL A 266 28.36 -19.60 -19.88
C VAL A 266 27.70 -20.24 -21.10
N LYS A 267 27.60 -21.57 -21.12
CA LYS A 267 26.91 -22.30 -22.18
C LYS A 267 25.39 -22.19 -22.03
N TYR A 268 24.73 -21.76 -23.10
CA TYR A 268 23.27 -21.67 -23.21
C TYR A 268 22.66 -23.04 -23.57
N GLU A 269 21.44 -23.29 -23.11
CA GLU A 269 20.61 -24.44 -23.53
C GLU A 269 19.24 -23.88 -23.94
N THR A 270 18.88 -24.03 -25.21
CA THR A 270 17.68 -23.41 -25.79
C THR A 270 16.40 -24.14 -25.41
N VAL A 271 15.35 -23.37 -25.18
CA VAL A 271 13.98 -23.88 -25.08
C VAL A 271 13.20 -23.38 -26.29
N TYR A 272 12.47 -24.29 -26.92
CA TYR A 272 11.50 -24.00 -27.99
C TYR A 272 10.20 -24.72 -27.66
N SER A 273 9.06 -24.23 -28.14
CA SER A 273 7.80 -24.97 -28.12
C SER A 273 7.95 -26.32 -28.84
N ASP A 274 7.23 -27.35 -28.40
CA ASP A 274 7.10 -28.60 -29.18
C ASP A 274 6.28 -28.33 -30.45
N ASP A 275 6.55 -29.03 -31.56
CA ASP A 275 5.88 -28.80 -32.87
C ASP A 275 4.34 -28.81 -32.82
N ASN A 276 3.77 -29.57 -31.87
CA ASN A 276 2.34 -29.74 -31.66
C ASN A 276 1.83 -29.05 -30.37
N ALA A 277 2.58 -28.08 -29.85
CA ALA A 277 2.24 -27.36 -28.62
C ALA A 277 0.88 -26.64 -28.72
N ARG A 278 0.15 -26.62 -27.60
CA ARG A 278 -1.23 -26.11 -27.56
C ARG A 278 -1.26 -24.67 -27.08
N PHE A 279 -1.34 -23.75 -28.02
CA PHE A 279 -1.64 -22.35 -27.76
C PHE A 279 -3.16 -22.17 -27.59
N ILE A 280 -3.56 -21.22 -26.73
CA ILE A 280 -4.99 -20.92 -26.50
C ILE A 280 -5.60 -20.02 -27.58
N SER A 281 -4.76 -19.32 -28.35
CA SER A 281 -5.13 -18.59 -29.55
C SER A 281 -3.88 -18.26 -30.37
N ASP A 282 -4.03 -18.30 -31.70
CA ASP A 282 -3.01 -17.92 -32.68
C ASP A 282 -3.44 -16.63 -33.39
N TYR A 283 -2.56 -15.63 -33.41
CA TYR A 283 -2.72 -14.39 -34.19
C TYR A 283 -1.64 -14.32 -35.27
N LYS A 284 -2.00 -13.76 -36.43
CA LYS A 284 -1.08 -13.57 -37.56
C LYS A 284 -1.08 -12.12 -37.99
N PHE A 285 0.09 -11.52 -38.09
CA PHE A 285 0.30 -10.14 -38.52
C PHE A 285 1.25 -10.11 -39.72
N ASP A 286 0.84 -9.42 -40.77
CA ASP A 286 1.68 -9.07 -41.91
C ASP A 286 2.28 -7.68 -41.64
N VAL A 287 3.53 -7.66 -41.21
CA VAL A 287 4.20 -6.45 -40.71
C VAL A 287 4.46 -5.44 -41.83
N SER A 288 4.58 -5.91 -43.08
CA SER A 288 4.76 -5.07 -44.27
C SER A 288 3.58 -4.13 -44.55
N LYS A 289 2.43 -4.37 -43.91
CA LYS A 289 1.18 -3.60 -44.06
C LYS A 289 0.87 -2.67 -42.88
N LEU A 290 1.77 -2.58 -41.89
CA LEU A 290 1.56 -1.70 -40.73
C LEU A 290 1.97 -0.25 -41.02
N GLU A 291 1.33 0.67 -40.31
CA GLU A 291 1.59 2.12 -40.37
C GLU A 291 1.85 2.66 -38.95
N PRO A 292 2.56 3.79 -38.78
CA PRO A 292 2.90 4.32 -37.46
C PRO A 292 1.69 4.60 -36.58
N LEU A 293 1.75 4.18 -35.32
CA LEU A 293 0.62 4.19 -34.39
C LEU A 293 0.83 5.11 -33.18
N VAL A 294 -0.23 5.81 -32.78
CA VAL A 294 -0.25 6.66 -31.59
C VAL A 294 -1.32 6.15 -30.62
N ALA A 295 -0.90 5.75 -29.43
CA ALA A 295 -1.80 5.55 -28.30
C ALA A 295 -2.37 6.91 -27.85
N LYS A 296 -3.70 7.08 -27.94
CA LYS A 296 -4.41 8.26 -27.44
C LYS A 296 -4.53 8.20 -25.91
N PRO A 297 -4.95 9.29 -25.23
CA PRO A 297 -5.09 9.29 -23.78
C PRO A 297 -5.94 8.15 -23.20
N HIS A 298 -5.68 7.89 -21.92
CA HIS A 298 -6.34 6.93 -21.02
C HIS A 298 -6.00 5.44 -21.19
N SER A 299 -5.65 4.94 -22.37
CA SER A 299 -5.42 3.49 -22.58
C SER A 299 -4.55 3.19 -23.83
N PRO A 300 -3.57 2.27 -23.79
CA PRO A 300 -2.70 2.01 -24.95
C PRO A 300 -3.38 1.26 -26.10
N ASP A 301 -4.48 0.55 -25.87
CA ASP A 301 -5.31 -0.05 -26.93
C ASP A 301 -6.18 0.98 -27.68
N ASN A 302 -6.42 2.15 -27.08
CA ASN A 302 -7.06 3.31 -27.72
C ASN A 302 -6.10 3.98 -28.72
N ARG A 303 -5.67 3.24 -29.73
CA ARG A 303 -4.75 3.69 -30.78
C ARG A 303 -5.46 4.43 -31.92
N ALA A 304 -4.69 5.18 -32.69
CA ALA A 304 -5.04 5.76 -33.99
C ALA A 304 -3.77 5.82 -34.85
N LEU A 305 -3.90 5.93 -36.17
CA LEU A 305 -2.73 6.13 -37.03
C LEU A 305 -2.14 7.53 -36.81
N ALA A 306 -0.82 7.67 -36.86
CA ALA A 306 -0.15 8.95 -36.62
C ALA A 306 -0.67 10.07 -37.54
N ARG A 307 -1.05 9.73 -38.79
CA ARG A 307 -1.66 10.65 -39.76
C ARG A 307 -3.05 11.18 -39.36
N GLU A 308 -3.79 10.45 -38.53
CA GLU A 308 -5.12 10.84 -38.03
C GLU A 308 -5.01 11.81 -36.85
N CYS A 309 -3.92 11.73 -36.09
CA CYS A 309 -3.61 12.61 -34.96
C CYS A 309 -3.00 13.97 -35.36
N LYS A 310 -2.87 14.27 -36.67
CA LYS A 310 -2.14 15.45 -37.20
C LYS A 310 -2.60 16.80 -36.65
N ASP A 311 -3.89 16.93 -36.30
CA ASP A 311 -4.53 18.17 -35.84
C ASP A 311 -4.54 18.28 -34.29
N VAL A 312 -3.99 17.30 -33.58
CA VAL A 312 -3.86 17.32 -32.12
C VAL A 312 -2.73 18.28 -31.74
N LYS A 313 -3.08 19.35 -31.01
CA LYS A 313 -2.10 20.27 -30.43
C LYS A 313 -1.22 19.53 -29.41
N ILE A 314 0.08 19.56 -29.64
CA ILE A 314 1.10 19.07 -28.71
C ILE A 314 1.66 20.25 -27.91
N ASP A 315 1.84 20.08 -26.60
CA ASP A 315 2.44 21.07 -25.70
C ASP A 315 3.86 20.70 -25.23
N ARG A 316 4.24 19.42 -25.34
CA ARG A 316 5.54 18.87 -24.95
C ARG A 316 5.77 17.51 -25.62
N VAL A 317 7.02 17.16 -25.91
CA VAL A 317 7.45 15.83 -26.37
C VAL A 317 8.44 15.23 -25.36
N TYR A 318 8.40 13.91 -25.19
CA TYR A 318 9.45 13.12 -24.55
C TYR A 318 9.90 12.02 -25.54
N ILE A 319 11.21 11.82 -25.68
CA ILE A 319 11.82 10.74 -26.46
C ILE A 319 12.69 9.95 -25.49
N GLY A 320 12.28 8.72 -25.13
CA GLY A 320 12.93 7.98 -24.06
C GLY A 320 12.01 6.99 -23.32
N SER A 321 12.45 6.58 -22.11
CA SER A 321 11.90 5.56 -21.20
C SER A 321 12.37 4.11 -21.42
N CYS A 322 12.01 3.23 -20.48
CA CYS A 322 12.24 1.78 -20.55
C CYS A 322 11.69 1.10 -21.83
N THR A 323 10.73 1.72 -22.53
CA THR A 323 10.11 1.17 -23.76
C THR A 323 10.46 1.92 -25.05
N GLY A 324 11.33 2.94 -25.00
CA GLY A 324 11.64 3.79 -26.16
C GLY A 324 12.82 4.76 -25.94
N GLY A 325 13.81 4.34 -25.15
CA GLY A 325 14.98 5.10 -24.75
C GLY A 325 16.28 4.30 -24.87
N LYS A 326 16.36 3.42 -25.87
CA LYS A 326 17.55 2.65 -26.24
C LYS A 326 18.31 3.32 -27.39
N THR A 327 19.46 2.78 -27.75
CA THR A 327 20.38 3.47 -28.67
C THR A 327 19.81 3.53 -30.08
N GLU A 328 19.12 2.47 -30.51
CA GLU A 328 18.41 2.44 -31.78
C GLU A 328 17.24 3.44 -31.83
N ASP A 329 16.52 3.67 -30.72
CA ASP A 329 15.42 4.65 -30.62
C ASP A 329 15.92 6.09 -30.88
N PHE A 330 17.04 6.49 -30.24
CA PHE A 330 17.61 7.83 -30.46
C PHE A 330 18.24 7.98 -31.85
N LEU A 331 18.84 6.92 -32.40
CA LEU A 331 19.31 6.91 -33.78
C LEU A 331 18.15 7.10 -34.77
N ALA A 332 16.98 6.48 -34.53
CA ALA A 332 15.79 6.65 -35.35
C ALA A 332 15.25 8.10 -35.25
N ALA A 333 15.11 8.64 -34.04
CA ALA A 333 14.69 10.03 -33.84
C ALA A 333 15.64 11.02 -34.53
N ALA A 334 16.96 10.82 -34.43
CA ALA A 334 17.95 11.66 -35.09
C ALA A 334 17.88 11.57 -36.64
N ARG A 335 17.59 10.40 -37.22
CA ARG A 335 17.32 10.26 -38.67
C ARG A 335 16.10 11.08 -39.10
N VAL A 336 15.00 11.05 -38.33
CA VAL A 336 13.79 11.84 -38.61
C VAL A 336 14.10 13.35 -38.55
N PHE A 337 14.85 13.80 -37.54
CA PHE A 337 15.24 15.21 -37.44
C PHE A 337 16.12 15.66 -38.62
N LEU A 338 17.17 14.90 -38.96
CA LEU A 338 18.03 15.14 -40.13
C LEU A 338 17.20 15.25 -41.43
N ALA A 339 16.35 14.27 -41.71
CA ALA A 339 15.53 14.24 -42.92
C ALA A 339 14.48 15.37 -42.97
N SER A 340 14.04 15.86 -41.82
CA SER A 340 13.02 16.92 -41.74
C SER A 340 13.57 18.32 -42.04
N GLY A 341 14.84 18.58 -41.75
CA GLY A 341 15.45 19.92 -41.77
C GLY A 341 14.81 20.95 -40.82
N LYS A 342 13.99 20.52 -39.84
CA LYS A 342 13.15 21.40 -39.01
C LYS A 342 13.61 21.42 -37.55
N LYS A 343 13.56 22.60 -36.93
CA LYS A 343 13.64 22.74 -35.48
C LYS A 343 12.35 22.28 -34.78
N VAL A 344 12.47 21.85 -33.53
CA VAL A 344 11.31 21.54 -32.68
C VAL A 344 10.48 22.80 -32.40
N LYS A 345 9.18 22.62 -32.12
CA LYS A 345 8.25 23.72 -31.82
C LYS A 345 7.75 23.74 -30.38
N VAL A 346 8.15 22.75 -29.58
CA VAL A 346 7.73 22.53 -28.19
C VAL A 346 8.92 21.97 -27.40
N PRO A 347 8.96 22.14 -26.07
CA PRO A 347 9.95 21.48 -25.21
C PRO A 347 9.99 19.97 -25.50
N THR A 348 11.18 19.44 -25.74
CA THR A 348 11.42 18.11 -26.33
C THR A 348 12.54 17.43 -25.56
N PHE A 349 12.13 16.65 -24.55
CA PHE A 349 13.03 16.08 -23.56
C PHE A 349 13.54 14.70 -23.96
N LEU A 350 14.84 14.48 -23.84
CA LEU A 350 15.52 13.24 -24.19
C LEU A 350 15.85 12.44 -22.92
N VAL A 351 15.34 11.21 -22.80
CA VAL A 351 15.35 10.42 -21.55
C VAL A 351 15.91 9.01 -21.80
N PRO A 352 17.25 8.85 -21.88
CA PRO A 352 17.87 7.55 -22.13
C PRO A 352 17.63 6.55 -20.98
N ALA A 353 17.42 5.28 -21.34
CA ALA A 353 17.09 4.23 -20.38
C ALA A 353 18.31 3.74 -19.57
N THR A 354 19.54 3.93 -20.07
CA THR A 354 20.77 3.52 -19.34
C THR A 354 21.91 4.49 -19.58
N GLN A 355 22.93 4.45 -18.70
CA GLN A 355 24.16 5.22 -18.87
C GLN A 355 24.91 4.87 -20.17
N LYS A 356 24.79 3.64 -20.70
CA LYS A 356 25.35 3.30 -22.02
C LYS A 356 24.66 4.12 -23.10
N VAL A 357 23.32 4.14 -23.12
CA VAL A 357 22.56 4.89 -24.13
C VAL A 357 22.84 6.39 -24.03
N TRP A 358 22.96 6.93 -22.81
CA TRP A 358 23.38 8.33 -22.61
C TRP A 358 24.76 8.59 -23.23
N MET A 359 25.77 7.74 -22.98
CA MET A 359 27.08 7.86 -23.63
C MET A 359 27.02 7.68 -25.15
N ASP A 360 26.20 6.74 -25.64
CA ASP A 360 26.03 6.46 -27.08
C ASP A 360 25.46 7.69 -27.82
N ILE A 361 24.52 8.45 -27.22
CA ILE A 361 23.96 9.68 -27.78
C ILE A 361 25.04 10.73 -28.08
N TYR A 362 26.07 10.83 -27.23
CA TYR A 362 27.19 11.78 -27.44
C TYR A 362 28.30 11.24 -28.34
N SER A 363 28.43 9.91 -28.51
CA SER A 363 29.62 9.28 -29.10
C SER A 363 29.40 8.49 -30.39
N LEU A 364 28.19 7.98 -30.67
CA LEU A 364 27.90 7.26 -31.91
C LEU A 364 27.49 8.24 -33.02
N PRO A 365 28.15 8.21 -34.20
CA PRO A 365 27.74 9.00 -35.35
C PRO A 365 26.47 8.43 -35.97
N VAL A 366 25.53 9.29 -36.34
CA VAL A 366 24.28 8.88 -36.98
C VAL A 366 24.55 8.59 -38.47
N PRO A 367 24.13 7.44 -39.03
CA PRO A 367 24.30 7.14 -40.45
C PRO A 367 23.71 8.26 -41.34
N GLY A 368 24.45 8.66 -42.37
CA GLY A 368 24.06 9.73 -43.31
C GLY A 368 24.24 11.17 -42.81
N SER A 369 24.63 11.39 -41.55
CA SER A 369 24.71 12.74 -40.94
C SER A 369 25.93 13.60 -41.31
N GLY A 370 26.89 13.05 -42.07
CA GLY A 370 28.23 13.64 -42.22
C GLY A 370 29.16 13.40 -41.01
N GLY A 371 28.81 12.48 -40.11
CA GLY A 371 29.62 12.12 -38.93
C GLY A 371 29.17 12.76 -37.62
N LYS A 372 28.03 13.48 -37.62
CA LYS A 372 27.45 14.06 -36.40
C LYS A 372 26.88 12.98 -35.48
N THR A 373 27.01 13.18 -34.18
CA THR A 373 26.38 12.31 -33.17
C THR A 373 24.94 12.73 -32.87
N CYS A 374 24.16 11.85 -32.24
CA CYS A 374 22.76 12.13 -31.91
C CYS A 374 22.62 13.45 -31.13
N SER A 375 23.48 13.70 -30.14
CA SER A 375 23.48 14.94 -29.36
C SER A 375 23.61 16.20 -30.23
N GLN A 376 24.51 16.20 -31.21
CA GLN A 376 24.74 17.36 -32.08
C GLN A 376 23.51 17.65 -32.96
N ILE A 377 22.85 16.59 -33.45
CA ILE A 377 21.63 16.71 -34.26
C ILE A 377 20.47 17.23 -33.40
N PHE A 378 20.33 16.71 -32.17
CA PHE A 378 19.30 17.15 -31.23
C PHE A 378 19.50 18.61 -30.80
N GLU A 379 20.73 19.04 -30.55
CA GLU A 379 21.09 20.44 -30.25
C GLU A 379 20.80 21.36 -31.46
N GLU A 380 21.15 20.94 -32.68
CA GLU A 380 20.87 21.68 -33.91
C GLU A 380 19.37 21.91 -34.15
N VAL A 381 18.50 20.93 -33.84
CA VAL A 381 17.04 21.10 -33.93
C VAL A 381 16.41 21.77 -32.70
N GLY A 382 17.16 21.94 -31.61
CA GLY A 382 16.72 22.63 -30.39
C GLY A 382 15.96 21.76 -29.38
N CYS A 383 16.23 20.45 -29.32
CA CYS A 383 15.79 19.61 -28.21
C CYS A 383 16.48 20.02 -26.90
N ASP A 384 15.89 19.63 -25.77
CA ASP A 384 16.51 19.77 -24.46
C ASP A 384 17.68 18.76 -24.30
N VAL A 385 18.70 19.13 -23.52
CA VAL A 385 19.91 18.32 -23.28
C VAL A 385 19.54 16.92 -22.74
N PRO A 386 20.17 15.82 -23.21
CA PRO A 386 19.96 14.46 -22.70
C PRO A 386 20.00 14.36 -21.17
N ALA A 387 18.82 14.14 -20.58
CA ALA A 387 18.64 13.99 -19.14
C ALA A 387 19.41 12.75 -18.65
N SER A 388 19.81 12.77 -17.38
CA SER A 388 20.47 11.61 -16.76
C SER A 388 19.55 10.37 -16.81
N PRO A 389 20.11 9.15 -16.97
CA PRO A 389 19.29 7.95 -17.20
C PRO A 389 18.29 7.67 -16.07
N SER A 390 17.02 7.47 -16.42
CA SER A 390 15.98 7.05 -15.46
C SER A 390 14.67 6.63 -16.14
N CYS A 391 13.90 5.76 -15.46
CA CYS A 391 12.48 5.54 -15.75
C CYS A 391 11.56 6.71 -15.26
N GLY A 392 12.13 7.76 -14.66
CA GLY A 392 11.40 8.82 -13.94
C GLY A 392 10.35 9.59 -14.77
N ALA A 393 10.49 9.62 -16.10
CA ALA A 393 9.48 10.18 -17.00
C ALA A 393 8.12 9.48 -16.87
N CYS A 394 8.12 8.15 -16.78
CA CYS A 394 6.90 7.33 -16.73
C CYS A 394 6.13 7.47 -15.41
N LEU A 395 6.83 7.81 -14.33
CA LEU A 395 6.23 8.03 -13.00
C LEU A 395 5.85 9.50 -12.73
N GLY A 396 6.08 10.41 -13.70
CA GLY A 396 5.84 11.86 -13.55
C GLY A 396 6.90 12.59 -12.71
N GLY A 397 8.04 11.95 -12.42
CA GLY A 397 9.07 12.44 -11.50
C GLY A 397 10.16 13.33 -12.12
N LEU A 398 10.13 13.61 -13.43
CA LEU A 398 11.14 14.46 -14.08
C LEU A 398 10.97 15.95 -13.71
N ARG A 399 11.74 16.38 -12.71
CA ARG A 399 12.06 17.79 -12.46
C ARG A 399 13.26 18.16 -13.33
N VAL A 400 13.06 19.07 -14.29
CA VAL A 400 14.17 19.61 -15.11
C VAL A 400 14.46 21.02 -14.63
N ASP A 401 15.37 21.14 -13.65
CA ASP A 401 15.94 22.43 -13.27
C ASP A 401 16.92 22.86 -14.36
N HIS A 402 16.76 24.05 -14.92
CA HIS A 402 17.50 24.54 -16.11
C HIS A 402 19.01 24.83 -15.89
N LYS A 403 19.63 24.25 -14.86
CA LYS A 403 21.06 24.38 -14.56
C LYS A 403 21.64 23.10 -13.92
N GLN A 404 22.40 22.35 -14.70
CA GLN A 404 23.50 21.53 -14.17
C GLN A 404 24.82 22.16 -14.64
N GLU A 405 25.54 22.80 -13.71
CA GLU A 405 26.89 23.31 -13.95
C GLU A 405 27.93 22.25 -13.57
N LEU A 406 29.10 22.27 -14.22
CA LEU A 406 30.21 21.37 -13.93
C LEU A 406 30.76 21.61 -12.50
N PRO A 407 31.21 20.57 -11.78
CA PRO A 407 31.57 20.67 -10.36
C PRO A 407 32.74 21.62 -10.10
N ARG A 408 32.60 22.45 -9.06
CA ARG A 408 33.65 23.30 -8.49
C ARG A 408 33.71 23.11 -6.96
N GLN A 409 34.85 23.50 -6.37
CA GLN A 409 35.14 23.32 -4.95
C GLN A 409 34.66 24.51 -4.10
N ASP A 410 34.38 24.22 -2.82
CA ASP A 410 34.28 25.10 -1.64
C ASP A 410 33.23 26.24 -1.60
N GLY A 411 32.48 26.32 -0.48
CA GLY A 411 31.64 27.48 -0.11
C GLY A 411 30.20 27.15 0.33
N PRO A 412 29.64 27.77 1.42
CA PRO A 412 28.34 27.38 1.97
C PRO A 412 27.14 28.34 1.70
N GLN A 413 25.92 27.79 1.81
CA GLN A 413 24.57 28.42 1.74
C GLN A 413 24.13 28.98 0.37
N ARG A 414 22.90 28.74 -0.15
CA ARG A 414 21.56 28.87 0.47
C ARG A 414 20.48 27.98 -0.20
N ARG A 415 19.25 28.04 0.34
CA ARG A 415 18.03 27.33 -0.12
C ARG A 415 17.57 27.74 -1.52
N ALA A 416 16.93 26.79 -2.22
CA ALA A 416 15.80 27.00 -3.11
C ALA A 416 14.86 25.76 -3.03
N ASP A 417 13.55 25.97 -3.12
CA ASP A 417 12.53 24.90 -3.01
C ASP A 417 12.28 24.21 -4.37
N LEU A 418 11.56 23.07 -4.39
CA LEU A 418 10.34 22.84 -5.20
C LEU A 418 9.81 21.37 -5.18
N PHE A 419 8.55 21.19 -5.54
CA PHE A 419 7.69 20.02 -5.28
C PHE A 419 7.86 18.81 -6.22
N GLY A 420 7.73 17.58 -5.70
CA GLY A 420 7.50 16.35 -6.47
C GLY A 420 6.17 15.66 -6.11
N PHE A 421 5.41 15.21 -7.11
CA PHE A 421 4.22 14.37 -6.96
C PHE A 421 4.52 12.93 -7.39
N ALA A 422 3.81 11.95 -6.82
CA ALA A 422 3.89 10.54 -7.21
C ALA A 422 2.49 9.95 -7.40
N VAL A 423 2.37 8.96 -8.31
CA VAL A 423 1.12 8.26 -8.63
C VAL A 423 1.28 6.77 -8.32
N HIS A 424 0.25 6.14 -7.74
CA HIS A 424 0.22 4.69 -7.53
C HIS A 424 -0.64 3.99 -8.61
N GLY A 425 -0.18 2.80 -9.04
CA GLY A 425 -0.86 1.98 -10.03
C GLY A 425 -2.18 1.39 -9.53
N ARG A 426 -3.05 0.98 -10.47
CA ARG A 426 -4.35 0.36 -10.17
C ARG A 426 -4.30 -1.14 -10.48
N GLY A 427 -4.65 -1.99 -9.52
CA GLY A 427 -5.00 -3.38 -9.80
C GLY A 427 -6.39 -3.47 -10.43
N PHE A 428 -6.53 -4.21 -11.52
CA PHE A 428 -7.82 -4.56 -12.11
C PHE A 428 -8.39 -5.82 -11.44
N SER A 429 -9.68 -5.77 -11.09
CA SER A 429 -10.45 -6.94 -10.65
C SER A 429 -11.59 -7.21 -11.64
N ALA A 430 -11.50 -8.32 -12.37
CA ALA A 430 -12.57 -8.78 -13.26
C ALA A 430 -13.58 -9.63 -12.47
N ASP A 431 -14.87 -9.33 -12.61
CA ASP A 431 -15.81 -10.16 -13.38
C ASP A 431 -17.26 -9.66 -13.19
N GLY A 432 -18.17 -10.11 -14.04
CA GLY A 432 -19.57 -9.69 -14.00
C GLY A 432 -20.56 -10.71 -14.56
N LEU A 433 -21.84 -10.39 -14.37
CA LEU A 433 -23.01 -10.96 -15.07
C LEU A 433 -23.22 -12.49 -14.97
N CYS A 434 -24.05 -12.89 -14.01
CA CYS A 434 -25.05 -13.93 -14.24
C CYS A 434 -26.38 -13.52 -13.56
N HIS A 435 -27.53 -14.03 -14.02
CA HIS A 435 -28.80 -13.31 -13.89
C HIS A 435 -30.01 -14.24 -13.66
N ARG A 436 -31.00 -13.76 -12.86
CA ARG A 436 -32.35 -14.35 -12.58
C ARG A 436 -32.42 -15.58 -11.64
N PRO A 437 -33.60 -15.92 -11.06
CA PRO A 437 -34.79 -15.11 -10.71
C PRO A 437 -35.29 -15.28 -9.24
N LYS A 438 -36.42 -14.61 -8.92
CA LYS A 438 -37.09 -14.52 -7.60
C LYS A 438 -37.81 -15.82 -7.16
N GLY A 439 -37.97 -16.01 -5.83
CA GLY A 439 -38.89 -16.99 -5.20
C GLY A 439 -39.21 -16.59 -3.75
N VAL A 440 -40.49 -16.66 -3.33
CA VAL A 440 -41.03 -15.98 -2.12
C VAL A 440 -41.56 -17.02 -1.06
N PRO A 441 -42.23 -16.68 0.06
CA PRO A 441 -41.68 -16.72 1.44
C PRO A 441 -42.35 -17.73 2.40
N TYR A 442 -41.89 -17.78 3.68
CA TYR A 442 -42.68 -17.90 4.94
C TYR A 442 -41.72 -17.94 6.17
N VAL A 443 -42.09 -17.76 7.45
CA VAL A 443 -42.93 -16.75 8.18
C VAL A 443 -42.80 -16.97 9.70
N ASP A 444 -42.77 -15.87 10.47
CA ASP A 444 -43.02 -15.65 11.92
C ASP A 444 -43.04 -16.82 12.94
N LYS A 445 -42.19 -16.70 13.99
CA LYS A 445 -42.54 -16.75 15.45
C LYS A 445 -41.25 -16.62 16.29
N LYS A 446 -41.07 -15.68 17.22
CA LYS A 446 -41.79 -15.39 18.49
C LYS A 446 -41.97 -16.62 19.40
N ALA A 447 -41.74 -16.56 20.71
CA ALA A 447 -41.03 -15.67 21.63
C ALA A 447 -41.16 -16.33 23.02
N PHE A 448 -40.27 -16.09 23.98
CA PHE A 448 -40.59 -16.08 25.43
C PHE A 448 -39.43 -15.47 26.22
N ALA A 449 -39.69 -15.00 27.45
CA ALA A 449 -38.78 -14.17 28.23
C ALA A 449 -38.97 -14.32 29.74
N PHE A 450 -37.97 -13.83 30.50
CA PHE A 450 -37.92 -13.65 31.96
C PHE A 450 -37.96 -14.89 32.86
N ILE A 451 -37.05 -14.91 33.84
CA ILE A 451 -37.37 -14.57 35.25
C ILE A 451 -36.09 -14.04 35.92
N ASP A 452 -36.25 -13.15 36.90
CA ASP A 452 -35.17 -12.51 37.68
C ASP A 452 -35.07 -13.14 39.09
N THR A 453 -33.90 -13.08 39.73
CA THR A 453 -33.78 -12.96 41.20
C THR A 453 -32.34 -12.67 41.67
N ARG A 454 -32.24 -11.80 42.68
CA ARG A 454 -31.08 -11.45 43.51
C ARG A 454 -31.57 -11.31 44.97
N PRO A 455 -30.70 -11.06 45.98
CA PRO A 455 -29.36 -11.59 46.26
C PRO A 455 -29.26 -12.10 47.72
N LEU A 456 -28.08 -12.53 48.18
CA LEU A 456 -27.71 -12.48 49.61
C LEU A 456 -26.25 -12.04 49.78
N ALA A 457 -25.93 -11.48 50.95
CA ALA A 457 -24.62 -10.89 51.26
C ALA A 457 -24.23 -11.13 52.73
N HIS A 458 -22.93 -11.15 53.02
CA HIS A 458 -22.38 -11.11 54.37
C HIS A 458 -21.04 -10.36 54.40
N GLY A 459 -20.70 -9.79 55.55
CA GLY A 459 -19.39 -9.15 55.81
C GLY A 459 -19.15 -8.97 57.31
N CYS A 460 -17.91 -8.68 57.70
CA CYS A 460 -17.55 -8.34 59.09
C CYS A 460 -16.41 -7.30 59.16
N ARG A 461 -15.97 -6.93 60.38
CA ARG A 461 -15.47 -5.57 60.69
C ARG A 461 -13.98 -5.43 61.06
N ARG A 462 -13.53 -4.18 60.90
CA ARG A 462 -12.22 -3.56 61.24
C ARG A 462 -11.74 -3.75 62.71
N ARG A 463 -10.43 -3.56 62.93
CA ARG A 463 -9.88 -2.76 64.06
C ARG A 463 -8.53 -2.09 63.66
N ALA A 464 -8.08 -1.07 64.40
CA ALA A 464 -6.92 -0.22 64.04
C ALA A 464 -6.31 0.56 65.24
N MET A 465 -5.02 0.94 65.14
CA MET A 465 -4.21 1.88 65.98
C MET A 465 -2.85 2.16 65.27
N ARG A 466 -2.01 3.18 65.54
CA ARG A 466 -2.17 4.63 65.86
C ARG A 466 -0.80 5.37 65.58
N LYS A 467 -0.72 6.71 65.56
CA LYS A 467 0.43 7.54 65.07
C LYS A 467 1.50 7.97 66.12
N VAL A 468 2.75 8.20 65.67
CA VAL A 468 3.79 9.25 66.04
C VAL A 468 4.75 9.36 64.80
N LEU A 469 5.18 10.46 64.15
CA LEU A 469 5.93 11.72 64.48
C LEU A 469 7.40 11.48 64.95
N SER A 470 8.50 12.22 64.69
CA SER A 470 8.93 13.34 63.78
C SER A 470 10.33 13.84 64.27
N VAL A 471 11.40 14.31 63.57
CA VAL A 471 11.80 14.72 62.17
C VAL A 471 13.37 14.64 62.06
N MET A 472 13.97 15.00 60.91
CA MET A 472 15.37 15.49 60.66
C MET A 472 16.54 14.50 60.33
N ALA A 473 17.59 15.06 59.72
CA ALA A 473 18.77 14.47 59.02
C ALA A 473 20.02 15.36 59.30
N PRO A 474 21.25 15.19 58.73
CA PRO A 474 21.82 14.24 57.72
C PRO A 474 22.99 13.40 58.37
N PRO A 475 24.09 12.91 57.73
CA PRO A 475 24.56 12.92 56.33
C PRO A 475 24.92 11.50 55.77
N ALA A 476 26.16 11.27 55.30
CA ALA A 476 26.57 10.13 54.45
C ALA A 476 27.81 9.39 54.98
N PRO A 477 28.00 8.12 54.56
CA PRO A 477 29.25 7.77 53.87
C PRO A 477 29.02 6.99 52.55
N SER A 478 30.06 6.96 51.72
CA SER A 478 30.16 6.16 50.48
C SER A 478 31.52 5.42 50.45
N PRO A 479 31.78 4.54 49.47
CA PRO A 479 30.92 3.45 49.02
C PRO A 479 31.67 2.09 49.05
N HIS A 480 30.97 0.98 49.27
CA HIS A 480 31.54 -0.36 49.03
C HIS A 480 30.98 -0.98 47.74
N SER A 481 31.89 -1.21 46.79
CA SER A 481 31.62 -1.89 45.52
C SER A 481 31.25 -3.35 45.74
N LEU A 482 30.11 -3.77 45.17
CA LEU A 482 29.87 -5.16 44.80
C LEU A 482 30.14 -5.29 43.31
N ALA A 483 31.11 -6.13 42.94
CA ALA A 483 31.51 -6.34 41.56
C ALA A 483 30.50 -7.22 40.81
N THR A 484 29.40 -6.64 40.33
CA THR A 484 28.58 -7.26 39.29
C THR A 484 29.38 -7.34 37.99
N THR A 485 29.63 -8.55 37.50
CA THR A 485 30.17 -8.77 36.16
C THR A 485 29.26 -8.14 35.11
N GLY A 486 29.81 -7.26 34.28
CA GLY A 486 29.06 -6.30 33.47
C GLY A 486 28.26 -6.89 32.30
N LEU A 487 27.11 -7.49 32.60
CA LEU A 487 26.00 -7.56 31.64
C LEU A 487 25.30 -6.19 31.63
N VAL A 488 25.69 -5.34 30.67
CA VAL A 488 24.93 -4.11 30.38
C VAL A 488 23.52 -4.55 29.95
N LYS A 489 22.50 -4.22 30.76
CA LYS A 489 21.12 -4.31 30.28
C LYS A 489 20.95 -3.28 29.17
N HIS A 490 20.81 -3.75 27.93
CA HIS A 490 20.43 -2.89 26.81
C HIS A 490 19.02 -2.38 27.08
N SER A 491 18.91 -1.07 27.29
CA SER A 491 17.70 -0.33 27.58
C SER A 491 16.82 -0.19 26.34
N MET A 492 15.53 -0.54 26.47
CA MET A 492 14.57 -0.62 25.37
C MET A 492 13.50 0.46 25.45
N THR A 493 13.05 0.93 24.28
CA THR A 493 11.89 1.82 24.13
C THR A 493 10.58 1.05 24.40
N MET A 494 9.46 1.77 24.61
CA MET A 494 8.16 1.16 24.86
C MET A 494 7.73 0.26 23.70
N THR A 495 7.93 0.70 22.45
CA THR A 495 7.68 -0.12 21.25
C THR A 495 8.55 -1.39 21.23
N GLU A 496 9.86 -1.29 21.50
CA GLU A 496 10.75 -2.46 21.57
C GLU A 496 10.31 -3.47 22.65
N LYS A 497 9.95 -3.00 23.85
CA LYS A 497 9.48 -3.85 24.95
C LYS A 497 8.15 -4.55 24.65
N ILE A 498 7.20 -3.85 24.02
CA ILE A 498 5.92 -4.44 23.60
C ILE A 498 6.16 -5.56 22.58
N LEU A 499 6.98 -5.31 21.56
CA LEU A 499 7.34 -6.31 20.55
C LEU A 499 8.16 -7.46 21.16
N ALA A 500 9.01 -7.19 22.17
CA ALA A 500 9.78 -8.21 22.88
C ALA A 500 8.85 -9.17 23.63
N ARG A 501 7.93 -8.64 24.44
CA ARG A 501 6.90 -9.42 25.14
C ARG A 501 6.02 -10.21 24.16
N ALA A 502 5.55 -9.57 23.10
CA ALA A 502 4.70 -10.19 22.10
C ALA A 502 5.41 -11.28 21.27
N SER A 503 6.74 -11.22 21.13
CA SER A 503 7.57 -12.26 20.49
C SER A 503 8.20 -13.26 21.46
N GLU A 504 7.76 -13.27 22.72
CA GLU A 504 8.23 -14.18 23.78
C GLU A 504 9.76 -14.04 24.05
N ARG A 505 10.33 -12.87 23.76
CA ARG A 505 11.76 -12.54 23.90
C ARG A 505 12.02 -11.56 25.04
N SER A 506 13.15 -11.74 25.72
CA SER A 506 13.59 -10.86 26.83
C SER A 506 14.23 -9.54 26.39
N ARG A 507 14.64 -9.44 25.12
CA ARG A 507 15.20 -8.21 24.51
C ARG A 507 15.04 -8.22 22.99
N LEU A 508 14.89 -7.02 22.41
CA LEU A 508 14.93 -6.74 20.98
C LEU A 508 15.78 -5.51 20.68
N GLU A 509 16.30 -5.44 19.46
CA GLU A 509 16.99 -4.27 18.91
C GLU A 509 16.30 -3.80 17.61
N PRO A 510 16.19 -2.48 17.35
CA PRO A 510 15.71 -1.96 16.07
C PRO A 510 16.50 -2.53 14.89
N GLY A 511 15.79 -3.10 13.91
CA GLY A 511 16.42 -3.87 12.84
C GLY A 511 15.98 -5.34 12.80
N GLU A 512 15.69 -5.95 13.95
CA GLU A 512 15.33 -7.36 14.02
C GLU A 512 13.97 -7.67 13.39
N ASN A 513 13.86 -8.81 12.71
CA ASN A 513 12.60 -9.38 12.25
C ASN A 513 12.11 -10.42 13.25
N VAL A 514 10.87 -10.29 13.74
CA VAL A 514 10.30 -11.11 14.82
C VAL A 514 8.89 -11.56 14.54
N TRP A 515 8.59 -12.81 14.88
CA TRP A 515 7.21 -13.31 14.96
C TRP A 515 6.57 -12.79 16.24
N VAL A 516 5.56 -11.94 16.13
CA VAL A 516 4.78 -11.45 17.27
C VAL A 516 3.43 -12.13 17.34
N ASN A 517 3.00 -12.46 18.55
CA ASN A 517 1.62 -12.78 18.86
C ASN A 517 0.76 -11.51 18.71
N VAL A 518 -0.48 -11.67 18.24
CA VAL A 518 -1.44 -10.58 18.06
C VAL A 518 -2.50 -10.63 19.15
N ASP A 519 -2.82 -9.48 19.72
CA ASP A 519 -3.82 -9.36 20.78
C ASP A 519 -5.20 -8.99 20.27
N VAL A 520 -5.27 -8.10 19.27
CA VAL A 520 -6.51 -7.79 18.55
C VAL A 520 -6.19 -7.62 17.07
N LEU A 521 -7.01 -8.23 16.20
CA LEU A 521 -7.09 -7.92 14.78
C LEU A 521 -8.43 -7.25 14.48
N MET A 522 -8.41 -6.02 13.96
CA MET A 522 -9.60 -5.30 13.50
C MET A 522 -9.75 -5.34 11.97
N THR A 523 -10.97 -5.54 11.48
CA THR A 523 -11.31 -5.30 10.07
C THR A 523 -12.70 -4.69 9.89
N HIS A 524 -12.99 -4.23 8.67
CA HIS A 524 -14.13 -3.37 8.33
C HIS A 524 -14.69 -3.69 6.94
N ASP A 525 -15.76 -2.99 6.55
CA ASP A 525 -16.56 -3.21 5.34
C ASP A 525 -15.78 -3.19 4.01
N VAL A 526 -14.71 -2.42 3.92
CA VAL A 526 -13.90 -2.34 2.68
C VAL A 526 -12.91 -3.50 2.55
N CYS A 527 -12.28 -3.90 3.67
CA CYS A 527 -11.12 -4.81 3.65
C CYS A 527 -11.44 -6.24 4.14
N GLY A 528 -12.46 -6.40 4.98
CA GLY A 528 -12.87 -7.70 5.54
C GLY A 528 -13.18 -8.75 4.47
N PRO A 529 -14.04 -8.47 3.47
CA PRO A 529 -14.36 -9.42 2.40
C PRO A 529 -13.12 -9.96 1.66
N GLY A 530 -12.13 -9.11 1.38
CA GLY A 530 -10.86 -9.52 0.76
C GLY A 530 -10.00 -10.37 1.70
N THR A 531 -9.91 -9.96 2.96
CA THR A 531 -9.18 -10.66 4.04
C THR A 531 -9.75 -12.07 4.26
N PHE A 532 -11.08 -12.19 4.34
CA PHE A 532 -11.80 -13.45 4.53
C PHE A 532 -11.64 -14.39 3.33
N GLY A 533 -11.68 -13.82 2.11
CA GLY A 533 -11.40 -14.56 0.87
C GLY A 533 -9.99 -15.12 0.82
N ILE A 534 -8.98 -14.38 1.29
CA ILE A 534 -7.59 -14.86 1.40
C ILE A 534 -7.49 -15.96 2.46
N PHE A 535 -8.00 -15.72 3.68
CA PHE A 535 -7.98 -16.72 4.75
C PHE A 535 -8.60 -18.06 4.31
N LYS A 536 -9.80 -18.04 3.72
CA LYS A 536 -10.49 -19.26 3.22
C LYS A 536 -9.81 -19.90 2.00
N ARG A 537 -8.95 -19.17 1.29
CA ARG A 537 -8.15 -19.69 0.17
C ARG A 537 -6.89 -20.42 0.66
N GLU A 538 -6.12 -19.81 1.57
CA GLU A 538 -4.85 -20.37 2.04
C GLU A 538 -5.02 -21.42 3.15
N PHE A 539 -5.90 -21.19 4.13
CA PHE A 539 -6.17 -22.13 5.22
C PHE A 539 -7.30 -23.12 4.89
N GLY A 540 -8.03 -22.86 3.79
CA GLY A 540 -9.08 -23.72 3.26
C GLY A 540 -10.51 -23.38 3.72
N ARG A 541 -11.50 -23.84 2.95
CA ARG A 541 -12.92 -23.45 3.12
C ARG A 541 -13.50 -23.73 4.51
N ASN A 542 -13.07 -24.81 5.15
CA ASN A 542 -13.56 -25.23 6.47
C ASN A 542 -12.73 -24.68 7.64
N ALA A 543 -11.71 -23.85 7.36
CA ALA A 543 -10.86 -23.28 8.40
C ALA A 543 -11.66 -22.43 9.40
N LYS A 544 -11.23 -22.48 10.66
CA LYS A 544 -11.67 -21.61 11.74
C LYS A 544 -10.55 -20.65 12.13
N VAL A 545 -10.93 -19.44 12.49
CA VAL A 545 -10.00 -18.39 12.95
C VAL A 545 -9.26 -18.81 14.21
N TRP A 546 -8.04 -18.29 14.42
CA TRP A 546 -7.19 -18.65 15.55
C TRP A 546 -7.86 -18.39 16.91
N ASP A 547 -8.55 -17.25 17.02
CA ASP A 547 -9.31 -16.84 18.20
C ASP A 547 -10.46 -15.92 17.76
N ARG A 548 -11.69 -16.38 17.98
CA ARG A 548 -12.95 -15.67 17.65
C ARG A 548 -13.24 -14.46 18.55
N GLU A 549 -12.48 -14.30 19.64
CA GLU A 549 -12.59 -13.23 20.63
C GLU A 549 -11.45 -12.19 20.51
N LYS A 550 -10.40 -12.50 19.74
CA LYS A 550 -9.35 -11.53 19.34
C LYS A 550 -9.58 -10.90 17.96
N ILE A 551 -10.67 -11.23 17.27
CA ILE A 551 -11.08 -10.60 16.01
C ILE A 551 -12.25 -9.64 16.26
N VAL A 552 -12.09 -8.40 15.80
CA VAL A 552 -13.09 -7.34 15.87
C VAL A 552 -13.50 -6.91 14.46
N VAL A 553 -14.81 -6.85 14.19
CA VAL A 553 -15.35 -6.50 12.87
C VAL A 553 -16.31 -5.32 13.01
N ILE A 554 -15.96 -4.19 12.39
CA ILE A 554 -16.72 -2.93 12.45
C ILE A 554 -16.99 -2.43 11.02
N PRO A 555 -18.18 -2.65 10.44
CA PRO A 555 -18.60 -1.99 9.21
C PRO A 555 -18.81 -0.48 9.45
N GLU A 556 -18.24 0.43 8.66
CA GLU A 556 -18.42 1.87 8.92
C GLU A 556 -18.25 2.83 7.71
N HIS A 557 -17.47 2.46 6.69
CA HIS A 557 -17.02 3.42 5.67
C HIS A 557 -18.09 3.72 4.62
N TYR A 558 -18.69 2.69 4.02
CA TYR A 558 -19.63 2.81 2.90
C TYR A 558 -20.95 2.09 3.19
N ILE A 559 -21.52 2.34 4.36
CA ILE A 559 -22.73 1.67 4.85
C ILE A 559 -24.02 2.50 4.73
N PHE A 560 -23.89 3.80 4.42
CA PHE A 560 -25.01 4.72 4.20
C PHE A 560 -25.02 5.19 2.74
N THR A 561 -25.22 4.24 1.83
CA THR A 561 -25.20 4.44 0.36
C THR A 561 -26.19 3.50 -0.33
N SER A 562 -26.61 3.89 -1.53
CA SER A 562 -27.36 3.06 -2.47
C SER A 562 -26.47 2.10 -3.30
N ASP A 563 -25.14 2.16 -3.17
CA ASP A 563 -24.22 1.28 -3.91
C ASP A 563 -24.35 -0.19 -3.46
N GLU A 564 -24.88 -1.02 -4.37
CA GLU A 564 -25.09 -2.46 -4.15
C GLU A 564 -23.81 -3.22 -3.78
N ARG A 565 -22.63 -2.78 -4.24
CA ARG A 565 -21.35 -3.47 -3.99
C ARG A 565 -20.85 -3.18 -2.58
N ALA A 566 -21.05 -1.96 -2.11
CA ALA A 566 -20.76 -1.54 -0.74
C ALA A 566 -21.69 -2.24 0.25
N ASN A 567 -23.00 -2.24 0.01
CA ASN A 567 -23.99 -2.89 0.88
C ASN A 567 -23.76 -4.40 0.97
N ARG A 568 -23.51 -5.07 -0.17
CA ARG A 568 -23.11 -6.50 -0.24
C ARG A 568 -21.87 -6.82 0.61
N ASN A 569 -20.93 -5.89 0.79
CA ASN A 569 -19.78 -6.15 1.66
C ASN A 569 -20.19 -6.30 3.13
N VAL A 570 -21.21 -5.56 3.60
CA VAL A 570 -21.75 -5.71 4.96
C VAL A 570 -22.40 -7.09 5.13
N ASP A 571 -23.09 -7.58 4.11
CA ASP A 571 -23.66 -8.94 4.13
C ASP A 571 -22.57 -10.01 4.19
N ILE A 572 -21.48 -9.85 3.42
CA ILE A 572 -20.29 -10.73 3.50
C ILE A 572 -19.66 -10.68 4.90
N LEU A 573 -19.60 -9.51 5.55
CA LEU A 573 -19.14 -9.43 6.94
C LEU A 573 -20.06 -10.23 7.88
N ARG A 574 -21.38 -10.07 7.75
CA ARG A 574 -22.39 -10.72 8.60
C ARG A 574 -22.36 -12.23 8.47
N ASP A 575 -22.44 -12.75 7.23
CA ASP A 575 -22.40 -14.18 6.95
C ASP A 575 -21.12 -14.82 7.49
N TYR A 576 -19.97 -14.16 7.29
CA TYR A 576 -18.69 -14.65 7.77
C TYR A 576 -18.57 -14.62 9.30
N CYS A 577 -19.04 -13.55 9.96
CA CYS A 577 -19.02 -13.45 11.42
C CYS A 577 -19.92 -14.50 12.08
N ILE A 578 -21.06 -14.82 11.46
CA ILE A 578 -21.94 -15.93 11.88
C ILE A 578 -21.25 -17.28 11.65
N GLU A 579 -20.66 -17.52 10.47
CA GLU A 579 -19.99 -18.79 10.14
C GLU A 579 -18.81 -19.09 11.07
N GLN A 580 -18.09 -18.06 11.51
CA GLN A 580 -16.94 -18.16 12.42
C GLN A 580 -17.28 -17.96 13.90
N ASN A 581 -18.53 -17.60 14.25
CA ASN A 581 -18.96 -17.26 15.61
C ASN A 581 -18.06 -16.19 16.26
N ILE A 582 -17.77 -15.12 15.51
CA ILE A 582 -16.98 -13.97 15.96
C ILE A 582 -17.74 -13.23 17.05
N LYS A 583 -17.08 -13.00 18.19
CA LYS A 583 -17.72 -12.39 19.38
C LYS A 583 -17.94 -10.89 19.23
N TYR A 584 -17.02 -10.19 18.57
CA TYR A 584 -17.00 -8.72 18.49
C TYR A 584 -17.31 -8.23 17.07
N PHE A 585 -18.53 -8.54 16.60
CA PHE A 585 -19.07 -8.02 15.35
C PHE A 585 -20.14 -6.96 15.61
N TYR A 586 -19.85 -5.73 15.21
CA TYR A 586 -20.65 -4.54 15.50
C TYR A 586 -21.60 -4.21 14.32
N ASP A 587 -22.53 -5.13 14.09
CA ASP A 587 -23.41 -5.18 12.90
C ASP A 587 -24.30 -3.94 12.71
N ILE A 588 -24.52 -3.56 11.45
CA ILE A 588 -25.60 -2.65 11.04
C ILE A 588 -26.59 -3.42 10.15
N LYS A 589 -27.72 -3.81 10.76
CA LYS A 589 -28.78 -4.66 10.19
C LYS A 589 -29.77 -3.85 9.35
N ASP A 590 -30.04 -2.61 9.75
CA ASP A 590 -30.82 -1.64 9.00
C ASP A 590 -29.92 -0.48 8.56
N LEU A 591 -29.51 -0.50 7.28
CA LEU A 591 -28.67 0.52 6.65
C LEU A 591 -29.41 1.86 6.45
N SER A 592 -30.75 1.89 6.52
CA SER A 592 -31.53 3.12 6.34
C SER A 592 -31.53 4.02 7.59
N ASN A 593 -31.30 3.45 8.77
CA ASN A 593 -31.39 4.17 10.04
C ASN A 593 -30.43 3.61 11.09
N PHE A 594 -29.28 4.26 11.28
CA PHE A 594 -28.30 3.85 12.30
C PHE A 594 -28.89 3.72 13.73
N ARG A 595 -29.95 4.46 14.05
CA ARG A 595 -30.54 4.56 15.40
C ARG A 595 -31.26 3.29 15.87
N VAL A 596 -31.67 2.40 14.96
CA VAL A 596 -32.33 1.13 15.31
C VAL A 596 -31.34 -0.04 15.46
N ASN A 597 -30.05 0.23 15.33
CA ASN A 597 -28.98 -0.76 15.39
C ASN A 597 -28.16 -0.60 16.68
N PRO A 598 -28.53 -1.21 17.82
CA PRO A 598 -27.80 -1.04 19.08
C PRO A 598 -26.39 -1.67 19.06
N ASP A 599 -26.15 -2.60 18.13
CA ASP A 599 -24.86 -3.25 17.92
C ASP A 599 -23.89 -2.38 17.10
N TYR A 600 -24.41 -1.43 16.32
CA TYR A 600 -23.60 -0.56 15.46
C TYR A 600 -22.89 0.52 16.27
N LYS A 601 -21.57 0.70 16.06
CA LYS A 601 -20.79 1.64 16.88
C LYS A 601 -20.34 2.90 16.16
N GLY A 602 -19.95 2.84 14.90
CA GLY A 602 -19.38 3.98 14.18
C GLY A 602 -17.95 3.74 13.69
N VAL A 603 -17.22 4.84 13.51
CA VAL A 603 -15.83 4.90 13.05
C VAL A 603 -14.94 3.95 13.85
N CYS A 604 -14.29 3.03 13.13
CA CYS A 604 -13.70 1.82 13.69
C CYS A 604 -12.70 2.08 14.84
N HIS A 605 -11.80 3.07 14.68
CA HIS A 605 -10.78 3.38 15.70
C HIS A 605 -11.34 4.00 16.99
N ILE A 606 -12.45 4.72 16.91
CA ILE A 606 -13.10 5.31 18.09
C ILE A 606 -14.04 4.29 18.75
N ALA A 607 -14.67 3.42 17.96
CA ALA A 607 -15.41 2.27 18.47
C ALA A 607 -14.49 1.28 19.21
N LEU A 608 -13.29 0.96 18.70
CA LEU A 608 -12.28 0.14 19.40
C LEU A 608 -11.95 0.70 20.79
N ALA A 609 -11.77 2.02 20.90
CA ALA A 609 -11.48 2.69 22.16
C ALA A 609 -12.69 2.68 23.12
N GLN A 610 -13.88 3.03 22.63
CA GLN A 610 -15.10 3.11 23.45
C GLN A 610 -15.59 1.74 23.94
N GLU A 611 -15.31 0.66 23.21
CA GLU A 611 -15.72 -0.72 23.53
C GLU A 611 -14.60 -1.55 24.22
N GLY A 612 -13.51 -0.91 24.68
CA GLY A 612 -12.50 -1.56 25.54
C GLY A 612 -11.50 -2.49 24.83
N HIS A 613 -11.30 -2.31 23.52
CA HIS A 613 -10.34 -3.08 22.71
C HIS A 613 -8.92 -2.50 22.72
N CYS A 614 -8.78 -1.20 22.97
CA CYS A 614 -7.47 -0.57 23.11
C CYS A 614 -6.97 -0.71 24.57
N ARG A 615 -5.92 -1.51 24.81
CA ARG A 615 -5.44 -1.87 26.15
C ARG A 615 -3.90 -1.78 26.26
N PRO A 616 -3.34 -1.12 27.29
CA PRO A 616 -1.90 -0.87 27.42
C PRO A 616 -0.97 -2.07 27.21
N GLY A 617 0.04 -1.86 26.38
CA GLY A 617 1.12 -2.80 26.10
C GLY A 617 0.79 -3.96 25.14
N GLU A 618 -0.42 -4.04 24.60
CA GLU A 618 -0.83 -5.07 23.64
C GLU A 618 -0.39 -4.76 22.19
N VAL A 619 -0.41 -5.79 21.33
CA VAL A 619 -0.24 -5.66 19.87
C VAL A 619 -1.60 -5.67 19.17
N LEU A 620 -2.01 -4.50 18.64
CA LEU A 620 -3.27 -4.32 17.92
C LEU A 620 -3.02 -4.05 16.44
N LEU A 621 -3.49 -4.94 15.56
CA LEU A 621 -3.36 -4.82 14.12
C LEU A 621 -4.72 -4.55 13.47
N GLY A 622 -4.72 -3.93 12.30
CA GLY A 622 -5.96 -3.66 11.59
C GLY A 622 -5.78 -3.47 10.09
N THR A 623 -6.84 -3.71 9.32
CA THR A 623 -6.84 -3.55 7.86
C THR A 623 -7.05 -2.11 7.39
N ASP A 624 -6.85 -1.12 8.27
CA ASP A 624 -6.82 0.30 7.93
C ASP A 624 -5.51 0.98 8.41
N SER A 625 -5.10 1.99 7.66
CA SER A 625 -3.91 2.80 7.89
C SER A 625 -3.88 3.54 9.23
N HIS A 626 -5.02 3.97 9.77
CA HIS A 626 -5.11 4.77 10.99
C HIS A 626 -5.21 3.95 12.27
N THR A 627 -4.99 2.63 12.21
CA THR A 627 -4.92 1.74 13.38
C THR A 627 -3.91 2.21 14.44
N CYS A 628 -2.89 2.99 14.04
CA CYS A 628 -1.96 3.67 14.94
C CYS A 628 -2.62 4.61 15.98
N ASN A 629 -3.90 5.00 15.78
CA ASN A 629 -4.76 5.67 16.76
C ASN A 629 -4.74 4.98 18.14
N ALA A 630 -4.73 3.65 18.18
CA ALA A 630 -4.70 2.87 19.43
C ALA A 630 -3.37 3.02 20.21
N GLY A 631 -2.33 3.55 19.58
CA GLY A 631 -1.08 3.95 20.23
C GLY A 631 -1.25 4.97 21.36
N ALA A 632 -2.36 5.72 21.36
CA ALA A 632 -2.75 6.62 22.46
C ALA A 632 -2.88 5.93 23.82
N PHE A 633 -3.07 4.60 23.83
CA PHE A 633 -3.21 3.76 25.02
C PHE A 633 -1.90 3.05 25.40
N GLY A 634 -0.77 3.38 24.78
CA GLY A 634 0.49 2.67 24.98
C GLY A 634 0.53 1.28 24.33
N GLN A 635 -0.11 1.11 23.16
CA GLN A 635 -0.08 -0.13 22.36
C GLN A 635 0.88 -0.02 21.19
N PHE A 636 1.48 -1.15 20.78
CA PHE A 636 2.01 -1.24 19.42
C PHE A 636 0.82 -1.44 18.47
N ALA A 637 0.46 -0.40 17.74
CA ALA A 637 -0.70 -0.42 16.85
C ALA A 637 -0.36 0.05 15.43
N THR A 638 -0.73 -0.74 14.42
CA THR A 638 -0.34 -0.46 13.03
C THR A 638 -1.29 -1.07 12.00
N GLY A 639 -1.42 -0.40 10.85
CA GLY A 639 -2.10 -0.94 9.68
C GLY A 639 -1.32 -2.07 9.02
N ILE A 640 -2.03 -3.07 8.49
CA ILE A 640 -1.52 -4.22 7.73
C ILE A 640 -2.41 -4.50 6.50
N GLY A 641 -1.90 -5.26 5.52
CA GLY A 641 -2.65 -5.62 4.33
C GLY A 641 -3.65 -6.77 4.54
N ASN A 642 -4.59 -6.94 3.61
CA ASN A 642 -5.56 -8.06 3.63
C ASN A 642 -4.88 -9.44 3.65
N THR A 643 -3.68 -9.56 3.05
CA THR A 643 -2.88 -10.80 3.07
C THR A 643 -2.34 -11.08 4.48
N ASP A 644 -1.74 -10.07 5.11
CA ASP A 644 -1.20 -10.18 6.47
C ASP A 644 -2.33 -10.47 7.47
N ALA A 645 -3.46 -9.77 7.34
CA ALA A 645 -4.64 -9.99 8.16
C ALA A 645 -5.23 -11.39 7.96
N GLY A 646 -5.25 -11.91 6.72
CA GLY A 646 -5.66 -13.28 6.42
C GLY A 646 -4.72 -14.33 7.01
N PHE A 647 -3.41 -14.04 7.09
CA PHE A 647 -2.42 -14.87 7.77
C PHE A 647 -2.57 -14.83 9.30
N VAL A 648 -2.76 -13.64 9.89
CA VAL A 648 -3.07 -13.47 11.32
C VAL A 648 -4.34 -14.23 11.67
N MET A 649 -5.39 -14.15 10.86
CA MET A 649 -6.65 -14.88 11.06
C MET A 649 -6.48 -16.40 11.21
N GLY A 650 -5.46 -17.00 10.57
CA GLY A 650 -5.17 -18.43 10.70
C GLY A 650 -4.08 -18.83 11.70
N THR A 651 -3.32 -17.87 12.25
CA THR A 651 -2.13 -18.19 13.07
C THR A 651 -2.05 -17.43 14.41
N GLY A 652 -2.76 -16.32 14.56
CA GLY A 652 -2.61 -15.40 15.68
C GLY A 652 -1.25 -14.68 15.74
N LYS A 653 -0.44 -14.77 14.67
CA LYS A 653 0.92 -14.23 14.62
C LYS A 653 1.17 -13.48 13.30
N VAL A 654 2.17 -12.61 13.29
CA VAL A 654 2.71 -11.98 12.06
C VAL A 654 4.21 -11.73 12.23
N LEU A 655 4.95 -11.67 11.12
CA LEU A 655 6.36 -11.28 11.10
C LEU A 655 6.44 -9.74 10.98
N LEU A 656 7.04 -9.07 11.97
CA LEU A 656 7.29 -7.63 11.93
C LEU A 656 8.79 -7.33 12.08
N LYS A 657 9.24 -6.25 11.45
CA LYS A 657 10.51 -5.61 11.81
C LYS A 657 10.30 -4.69 13.01
N VAL A 658 11.22 -4.74 13.98
CA VAL A 658 11.29 -3.78 15.09
C VAL A 658 11.69 -2.41 14.55
N PRO A 659 10.81 -1.39 14.62
CA PRO A 659 11.12 -0.06 14.12
C PRO A 659 11.96 0.73 15.14
N PRO A 660 12.96 1.53 14.71
CA PRO A 660 13.61 2.48 15.60
C PRO A 660 12.65 3.60 16.00
N THR A 661 12.75 4.09 17.23
CA THR A 661 11.80 5.06 17.80
C THR A 661 12.37 6.49 17.77
N MET A 662 11.59 7.43 17.24
CA MET A 662 11.78 8.87 17.37
C MET A 662 11.02 9.36 18.60
N ARG A 663 11.61 10.20 19.45
CA ARG A 663 10.92 10.80 20.60
C ARG A 663 10.53 12.25 20.32
N PHE A 664 9.31 12.59 20.68
CA PHE A 664 8.72 13.91 20.60
C PHE A 664 8.35 14.35 22.01
N VAL A 665 9.12 15.28 22.57
CA VAL A 665 8.87 15.89 23.87
C VAL A 665 8.10 17.18 23.64
N LEU A 666 6.89 17.29 24.19
CA LEU A 666 6.03 18.47 24.12
C LEU A 666 5.80 18.98 25.54
N ASP A 667 6.50 20.05 25.88
CA ASP A 667 6.50 20.65 27.22
C ASP A 667 5.86 22.05 27.21
N GLY A 668 5.43 22.50 28.38
CA GLY A 668 4.76 23.79 28.58
C GLY A 668 3.26 23.66 28.83
N GLU A 669 2.62 24.80 29.10
CA GLU A 669 1.17 24.92 29.27
C GLU A 669 0.49 25.00 27.89
N MET A 670 -0.46 24.11 27.63
CA MET A 670 -1.21 24.05 26.37
C MET A 670 -2.18 25.24 26.26
N PRO A 671 -2.03 26.16 25.28
CA PRO A 671 -2.89 27.33 25.18
C PRO A 671 -4.35 26.98 24.81
N ASP A 672 -5.32 27.69 25.42
CA ASP A 672 -6.79 27.54 25.22
C ASP A 672 -7.29 27.49 23.77
N TYR A 673 -6.45 27.89 22.81
CA TYR A 673 -6.75 28.02 21.38
C TYR A 673 -6.10 26.96 20.49
N LEU A 674 -5.31 26.04 21.06
CA LEU A 674 -4.74 24.88 20.36
C LEU A 674 -5.48 23.59 20.74
N LEU A 675 -5.38 22.60 19.85
CA LEU A 675 -5.74 21.21 20.11
C LEU A 675 -4.57 20.31 19.67
N ALA A 676 -4.56 19.03 20.06
CA ALA A 676 -3.56 18.04 19.64
C ALA A 676 -3.51 17.89 18.11
N LYS A 677 -4.60 18.25 17.41
CA LYS A 677 -4.63 18.41 15.96
C LYS A 677 -3.63 19.47 15.45
N ASP A 678 -3.50 20.61 16.13
CA ASP A 678 -2.49 21.62 15.82
C ASP A 678 -1.09 21.10 16.14
N LEU A 679 -0.91 20.40 17.27
CA LEU A 679 0.39 19.82 17.66
C LEU A 679 0.92 18.83 16.61
N ILE A 680 0.08 17.90 16.13
CA ILE A 680 0.51 16.91 15.14
C ILE A 680 0.69 17.51 13.74
N LEU A 681 -0.08 18.54 13.36
CA LEU A 681 0.18 19.28 12.12
C LEU A 681 1.47 20.12 12.19
N GLN A 682 1.81 20.68 13.36
CA GLN A 682 3.11 21.31 13.59
C GLN A 682 4.25 20.28 13.41
N ILE A 683 4.14 19.08 13.99
CA ILE A 683 5.14 18.01 13.84
C ILE A 683 5.24 17.51 12.39
N ILE A 684 4.13 17.19 11.73
CA ILE A 684 4.13 16.67 10.34
C ILE A 684 4.70 17.71 9.37
N GLY A 685 4.38 19.00 9.55
CA GLY A 685 4.98 20.08 8.78
C GLY A 685 6.46 20.36 9.07
N GLU A 686 7.04 19.74 10.11
CA GLU A 686 8.47 19.83 10.43
C GLU A 686 9.25 18.62 9.91
N ILE A 687 8.66 17.41 10.00
CA ILE A 687 9.33 16.15 9.61
C ILE A 687 8.93 15.66 8.21
N THR A 688 7.97 16.31 7.54
CA THR A 688 7.34 15.92 6.26
C THR A 688 6.52 14.62 6.31
N VAL A 689 5.74 14.33 5.25
CA VAL A 689 4.98 13.07 5.08
C VAL A 689 5.84 11.79 4.99
N SER A 690 7.15 11.88 5.21
CA SER A 690 8.06 10.73 5.19
C SER A 690 9.17 10.77 6.25
N GLY A 691 9.16 11.72 7.19
CA GLY A 691 10.19 11.78 8.24
C GLY A 691 10.18 10.53 9.14
N ALA A 692 8.98 10.05 9.49
CA ALA A 692 8.78 8.89 10.34
C ALA A 692 8.73 7.56 9.57
N THR A 693 9.01 7.53 8.25
CA THR A 693 8.96 6.28 7.46
C THR A 693 9.81 5.16 8.09
N TYR A 694 9.15 4.02 8.36
CA TYR A 694 9.64 2.83 9.08
C TYR A 694 10.01 3.02 10.57
N LYS A 695 9.61 4.12 11.20
CA LYS A 695 9.95 4.48 12.59
C LYS A 695 8.71 4.45 13.49
N SER A 696 8.93 4.30 14.80
CA SER A 696 7.93 4.56 15.82
C SER A 696 7.99 6.04 16.25
N MET A 697 6.87 6.64 16.65
CA MET A 697 6.82 8.01 17.20
C MET A 697 6.33 7.95 18.66
N GLU A 698 7.22 8.20 19.61
CA GLU A 698 6.92 8.19 21.05
C GLU A 698 6.73 9.63 21.55
N PHE A 699 5.52 9.93 22.02
CA PHE A 699 5.13 11.26 22.49
C PHE A 699 5.19 11.35 24.02
N THR A 700 5.84 12.39 24.54
CA THR A 700 6.15 12.59 25.96
C THR A 700 6.14 14.08 26.32
N GLY A 701 6.28 14.42 27.60
CA GLY A 701 6.36 15.82 28.07
C GLY A 701 5.04 16.34 28.65
N SER A 702 5.12 17.46 29.38
CA SER A 702 4.03 17.94 30.24
C SER A 702 2.73 18.24 29.50
N ALA A 703 2.81 18.63 28.23
CA ALA A 703 1.63 18.87 27.42
C ALA A 703 0.89 17.56 27.10
N VAL A 704 1.62 16.48 26.77
CA VAL A 704 1.04 15.16 26.46
C VAL A 704 0.35 14.55 27.68
N GLU A 705 0.96 14.70 28.86
CA GLU A 705 0.38 14.30 30.15
C GLU A 705 -0.96 15.02 30.39
N SER A 706 -1.05 16.32 30.06
CA SER A 706 -2.28 17.11 30.20
C SER A 706 -3.37 16.78 29.15
N LEU A 707 -3.06 16.10 28.04
CA LEU A 707 -4.05 15.77 27.02
C LEU A 707 -5.03 14.70 27.50
N THR A 708 -6.31 14.86 27.13
CA THR A 708 -7.35 13.84 27.28
C THR A 708 -7.06 12.62 26.41
N MET A 709 -7.73 11.49 26.66
CA MET A 709 -7.62 10.31 25.79
C MET A 709 -8.15 10.58 24.37
N GLU A 710 -9.13 11.46 24.20
CA GLU A 710 -9.59 11.84 22.86
C GLU A 710 -8.49 12.59 22.11
N GLU A 711 -7.79 13.53 22.76
CA GLU A 711 -6.70 14.27 22.14
C GLU A 711 -5.41 13.47 21.92
N ARG A 712 -5.10 12.52 22.80
CA ARG A 712 -4.05 11.52 22.57
C ARG A 712 -4.37 10.63 21.36
N MET A 713 -5.64 10.28 21.14
CA MET A 713 -6.07 9.60 19.91
C MET A 713 -5.85 10.49 18.67
N THR A 714 -6.20 11.78 18.71
CA THR A 714 -5.89 12.74 17.62
C THR A 714 -4.40 12.72 17.25
N LEU A 715 -3.52 12.76 18.26
CA LEU A 715 -2.06 12.77 18.12
C LEU A 715 -1.53 11.48 17.48
N CYS A 716 -1.92 10.31 17.99
CA CYS A 716 -1.46 9.01 17.49
C CYS A 716 -2.09 8.60 16.14
N ASN A 717 -3.29 9.09 15.82
CA ASN A 717 -3.97 8.81 14.56
C ASN A 717 -3.17 9.31 13.36
N MET A 718 -2.67 10.55 13.39
CA MET A 718 -2.00 11.17 12.25
C MET A 718 -0.54 10.76 12.06
N VAL A 719 0.01 9.88 12.90
CA VAL A 719 1.40 9.38 12.78
C VAL A 719 1.68 8.72 11.43
N ILE A 720 0.71 7.99 10.87
CA ILE A 720 0.83 7.39 9.53
C ILE A 720 0.94 8.44 8.41
N GLU A 721 0.46 9.67 8.63
CA GLU A 721 0.64 10.77 7.66
C GLU A 721 2.08 11.32 7.64
N ALA A 722 2.91 11.03 8.65
CA ALA A 722 4.36 11.23 8.61
C ALA A 722 5.13 10.00 8.06
N GLY A 723 4.40 8.96 7.64
CA GLY A 723 4.94 7.63 7.31
C GLY A 723 5.24 6.74 8.52
N GLY A 724 4.89 7.17 9.75
CA GLY A 724 5.21 6.45 10.98
C GLY A 724 4.52 5.08 11.06
N LYS A 725 5.24 4.06 11.52
CA LYS A 725 4.74 2.69 11.61
C LYS A 725 3.71 2.54 12.73
N ASN A 726 3.95 3.18 13.87
CA ASN A 726 3.03 3.35 14.99
C ASN A 726 3.36 4.64 15.74
N GLY A 727 2.34 5.27 16.33
CA GLY A 727 2.52 6.24 17.41
C GLY A 727 2.41 5.54 18.76
N VAL A 728 2.97 6.11 19.82
CA VAL A 728 2.73 5.69 21.21
C VAL A 728 2.72 6.88 22.17
N VAL A 729 1.81 6.86 23.14
CA VAL A 729 1.81 7.72 24.34
C VAL A 729 1.94 6.80 25.56
N PRO A 730 2.82 7.08 26.53
CA PRO A 730 2.90 6.31 27.77
C PRO A 730 1.55 6.30 28.53
N PRO A 731 1.07 5.13 28.99
CA PRO A 731 -0.22 5.01 29.66
C PRO A 731 -0.14 5.51 31.12
N ASP A 732 -1.07 6.37 31.51
CA ASP A 732 -1.11 7.01 32.83
C ASP A 732 -2.53 6.98 33.45
N GLU A 733 -2.75 7.74 34.51
CA GLU A 733 -4.06 7.85 35.19
C GLU A 733 -5.20 8.25 34.23
N THR A 734 -4.93 9.11 33.24
CA THR A 734 -5.90 9.49 32.20
C THR A 734 -6.26 8.30 31.30
N THR A 735 -5.29 7.44 30.98
CA THR A 735 -5.52 6.18 30.27
C THR A 735 -6.26 5.15 31.13
N PHE A 736 -5.85 4.93 32.37
CA PHE A 736 -6.45 3.92 33.26
C PHE A 736 -7.90 4.26 33.61
N LYS A 737 -8.17 5.53 33.97
CA LYS A 737 -9.52 6.04 34.24
C LYS A 737 -10.43 5.97 33.01
N TYR A 738 -9.90 6.12 31.80
CA TYR A 738 -10.69 5.92 30.58
C TYR A 738 -11.07 4.44 30.36
N LEU A 739 -10.27 3.49 30.85
CA LEU A 739 -10.52 2.05 30.65
C LEU A 739 -11.31 1.38 31.77
N GLU A 740 -11.41 2.00 32.95
CA GLU A 740 -12.07 1.47 34.16
C GLU A 740 -13.50 0.94 33.91
N ASP A 741 -14.30 1.63 33.10
CA ASP A 741 -15.67 1.25 32.76
C ASP A 741 -15.82 0.45 31.46
N LYS A 742 -14.72 0.23 30.70
CA LYS A 742 -14.77 -0.30 29.31
C LYS A 742 -14.26 -1.72 29.17
N THR A 743 -13.37 -2.19 30.05
CA THR A 743 -12.81 -3.54 29.91
C THR A 743 -12.48 -4.21 31.23
N SER A 744 -12.81 -5.50 31.32
CA SER A 744 -12.42 -6.41 32.39
C SER A 744 -11.29 -7.36 31.99
N VAL A 745 -10.79 -7.24 30.75
CA VAL A 745 -9.62 -7.98 30.27
C VAL A 745 -8.37 -7.42 30.94
N LYS A 746 -7.58 -8.30 31.57
CA LYS A 746 -6.31 -7.90 32.19
C LYS A 746 -5.29 -7.53 31.12
N TYR A 747 -4.66 -6.38 31.29
CA TYR A 747 -3.53 -5.90 30.50
C TYR A 747 -2.36 -5.54 31.43
N GLU A 748 -1.16 -5.41 30.87
CA GLU A 748 0.05 -5.04 31.59
C GLU A 748 0.71 -3.86 30.85
N PRO A 749 0.66 -2.63 31.41
CA PRO A 749 1.31 -1.46 30.84
C PRO A 749 2.81 -1.64 30.64
N VAL A 750 3.36 -0.95 29.65
CA VAL A 750 4.79 -0.97 29.30
C VAL A 750 5.28 0.46 29.20
N TYR A 751 6.54 0.70 29.58
CA TYR A 751 7.19 2.02 29.58
C TYR A 751 8.62 1.88 29.06
N SER A 752 9.15 2.88 28.36
CA SER A 752 10.57 2.97 27.98
C SER A 752 11.48 2.89 29.22
N ASP A 753 12.67 2.31 29.07
CA ASP A 753 13.72 2.43 30.12
C ASP A 753 14.28 3.86 30.17
N ASP A 754 14.72 4.33 31.34
CA ASP A 754 15.29 5.68 31.54
C ASP A 754 16.42 6.03 30.54
N ASN A 755 17.18 5.00 30.14
CA ASN A 755 18.31 5.09 29.22
C ASN A 755 17.99 4.53 27.82
N ALA A 756 16.72 4.41 27.44
CA ALA A 756 16.31 3.90 26.13
C ALA A 756 16.86 4.76 24.99
N ARG A 757 17.23 4.12 23.87
CA ARG A 757 17.88 4.80 22.74
C ARG A 757 16.86 5.19 21.68
N PHE A 758 16.71 6.50 21.48
CA PHE A 758 15.89 7.07 20.42
C PHE A 758 16.79 7.46 19.23
N ILE A 759 16.29 7.26 18.00
CA ILE A 759 17.03 7.59 16.78
C ILE A 759 17.10 9.11 16.54
N SER A 760 16.17 9.85 17.16
CA SER A 760 16.11 11.31 17.15
C SER A 760 15.25 11.81 18.31
N ASP A 761 15.63 12.97 18.86
CA ASP A 761 14.89 13.71 19.89
C ASP A 761 14.41 15.04 19.31
N TYR A 762 13.09 15.26 19.31
CA TYR A 762 12.47 16.55 18.99
C TYR A 762 11.86 17.14 20.26
N LYS A 763 12.01 18.46 20.45
CA LYS A 763 11.49 19.17 21.62
C LYS A 763 10.67 20.38 21.19
N PHE A 764 9.44 20.46 21.67
CA PHE A 764 8.48 21.53 21.38
C PHE A 764 8.06 22.20 22.68
N ASP A 765 8.10 23.53 22.70
CA ASP A 765 7.46 24.35 23.72
C ASP A 765 6.06 24.72 23.21
N VAL A 766 5.03 24.06 23.73
CA VAL A 766 3.66 24.21 23.22
C VAL A 766 3.07 25.60 23.49
N SER A 767 3.59 26.31 24.50
CA SER A 767 3.14 27.66 24.84
C SER A 767 3.45 28.70 23.75
N LYS A 768 4.40 28.37 22.86
CA LYS A 768 4.84 29.20 21.72
C LYS A 768 4.20 28.80 20.39
N LEU A 769 3.41 27.73 20.35
CA LEU A 769 2.79 27.25 19.11
C LEU A 769 1.54 28.07 18.76
N GLU A 770 1.22 28.13 17.47
CA GLU A 770 0.09 28.90 16.93
C GLU A 770 -0.82 27.96 16.10
N PRO A 771 -2.12 28.27 15.94
CA PRO A 771 -3.06 27.44 15.18
C PRO A 771 -2.60 27.25 13.73
N THR A 772 -2.77 26.04 13.19
CA THR A 772 -2.27 25.64 11.87
C THR A 772 -3.34 25.09 10.95
N VAL A 773 -3.03 25.15 9.66
CA VAL A 773 -3.71 24.37 8.63
C VAL A 773 -2.71 23.63 7.74
N ALA A 774 -3.04 22.40 7.33
CA ALA A 774 -2.36 21.76 6.21
C ALA A 774 -3.08 22.11 4.92
N LYS A 775 -2.43 22.92 4.08
CA LYS A 775 -2.95 23.40 2.79
C LYS A 775 -3.02 22.23 1.78
N PRO A 776 -3.85 22.32 0.73
CA PRO A 776 -3.87 21.31 -0.33
C PRO A 776 -2.47 21.11 -0.94
N HIS A 777 -2.05 19.91 -1.36
CA HIS A 777 -2.73 18.61 -1.29
C HIS A 777 -1.92 17.60 -0.47
N SER A 778 -1.29 18.03 0.63
CA SER A 778 -0.49 17.18 1.50
C SER A 778 -0.64 17.56 2.99
N PRO A 779 -0.65 16.60 3.94
CA PRO A 779 -0.71 16.89 5.38
C PRO A 779 0.49 17.70 5.91
N ASP A 780 1.64 17.69 5.24
CA ASP A 780 2.84 18.45 5.62
C ASP A 780 2.94 19.85 5.00
N ASN A 781 2.01 20.25 4.12
CA ASN A 781 1.96 21.60 3.55
C ASN A 781 1.39 22.61 4.58
N ARG A 782 2.03 22.68 5.75
CA ARG A 782 1.70 23.48 6.93
C ARG A 782 1.74 24.97 6.60
N ALA A 783 0.78 25.71 7.12
CA ALA A 783 0.81 27.16 7.30
C ALA A 783 0.12 27.53 8.62
N LEU A 784 0.38 28.72 9.15
CA LEU A 784 -0.38 29.23 10.28
C LEU A 784 -1.78 29.67 9.80
N ALA A 785 -2.81 29.46 10.60
CA ALA A 785 -4.19 29.78 10.20
C ALA A 785 -4.36 31.26 9.81
N ARG A 786 -3.60 32.19 10.42
CA ARG A 786 -3.56 33.62 10.06
C ARG A 786 -3.00 33.92 8.66
N GLU A 787 -2.16 33.04 8.11
CA GLU A 787 -1.50 33.23 6.81
C GLU A 787 -2.41 32.84 5.65
N CYS A 788 -3.41 31.99 5.92
CA CYS A 788 -4.44 31.59 4.95
C CYS A 788 -5.70 32.46 4.98
N LYS A 789 -5.71 33.59 5.70
CA LYS A 789 -6.87 34.48 5.91
C LYS A 789 -7.63 34.89 4.63
N ASP A 790 -6.93 34.97 3.49
CA ASP A 790 -7.47 35.42 2.21
C ASP A 790 -8.01 34.23 1.37
N VAL A 791 -7.84 32.99 1.83
CA VAL A 791 -8.43 31.78 1.24
C VAL A 791 -9.91 31.74 1.56
N LYS A 792 -10.74 32.16 0.61
CA LYS A 792 -12.19 31.93 0.63
C LYS A 792 -12.48 30.42 0.62
N ILE A 793 -13.47 30.00 1.39
CA ILE A 793 -13.92 28.60 1.46
C ILE A 793 -15.39 28.49 1.06
N ASP A 794 -15.82 27.34 0.56
CA ASP A 794 -17.20 27.08 0.17
C ASP A 794 -17.99 26.29 1.22
N ARG A 795 -17.29 25.61 2.15
CA ARG A 795 -17.85 24.62 3.10
C ARG A 795 -16.87 24.25 4.21
N VAL A 796 -17.40 23.72 5.31
CA VAL A 796 -16.65 23.14 6.44
C VAL A 796 -17.14 21.72 6.75
N TYR A 797 -16.23 20.82 7.15
CA TYR A 797 -16.53 19.46 7.58
C TYR A 797 -15.91 19.17 8.95
N ILE A 798 -16.73 18.82 9.94
CA ILE A 798 -16.30 18.46 11.30
C ILE A 798 -16.73 17.02 11.56
N GLY A 799 -15.75 16.11 11.64
CA GLY A 799 -15.97 14.68 11.79
C GLY A 799 -14.74 13.79 11.57
N SER A 800 -15.00 12.51 11.31
CA SER A 800 -14.03 11.41 11.14
C SER A 800 -13.21 11.07 12.40
N CYS A 801 -12.35 10.05 12.34
CA CYS A 801 -11.56 9.55 13.48
C CYS A 801 -10.68 10.61 14.16
N THR A 802 -10.28 11.66 13.45
CA THR A 802 -9.46 12.76 13.97
C THR A 802 -10.25 13.93 14.55
N GLY A 803 -11.54 14.06 14.24
CA GLY A 803 -12.28 15.31 14.48
C GLY A 803 -13.80 15.16 14.67
N GLY A 804 -14.27 13.94 14.95
CA GLY A 804 -15.67 13.60 15.23
C GLY A 804 -15.88 12.99 16.62
N LYS A 805 -14.97 13.21 17.55
CA LYS A 805 -15.02 12.76 18.95
C LYS A 805 -15.84 13.76 19.79
N THR A 806 -16.22 13.42 21.02
CA THR A 806 -17.14 14.28 21.81
C THR A 806 -16.51 15.63 22.15
N GLU A 807 -15.22 15.66 22.46
CA GLU A 807 -14.49 16.89 22.76
C GLU A 807 -14.32 17.79 21.51
N ASP A 808 -14.26 17.23 20.30
CA ASP A 808 -14.19 18.01 19.05
C ASP A 808 -15.46 18.86 18.84
N PHE A 809 -16.64 18.30 19.11
CA PHE A 809 -17.90 19.05 18.98
C PHE A 809 -18.09 20.06 20.12
N LEU A 810 -17.67 19.73 21.35
CA LEU A 810 -17.65 20.68 22.47
C LEU A 810 -16.72 21.88 22.18
N ALA A 811 -15.61 21.65 21.49
CA ALA A 811 -14.70 22.69 21.01
C ALA A 811 -15.32 23.55 19.89
N ALA A 812 -15.96 22.90 18.91
CA ALA A 812 -16.58 23.57 17.75
C ALA A 812 -17.87 24.36 18.08
N ALA A 813 -18.61 23.98 19.13
CA ALA A 813 -19.89 24.58 19.49
C ALA A 813 -19.75 25.99 20.09
N ARG A 814 -19.54 26.99 19.23
CA ARG A 814 -19.37 28.42 19.58
C ARG A 814 -20.45 29.27 18.88
N GLY A 815 -21.52 29.59 19.62
CA GLY A 815 -22.78 30.15 19.08
C GLY A 815 -22.68 31.50 18.36
N LYS A 816 -22.45 31.44 17.05
CA LYS A 816 -22.59 32.52 16.06
C LYS A 816 -23.05 31.91 14.74
N LYS A 817 -23.69 32.70 13.87
CA LYS A 817 -24.19 32.19 12.58
C LYS A 817 -23.06 31.89 11.59
N VAL A 818 -23.07 30.71 10.98
CA VAL A 818 -22.11 30.32 9.91
C VAL A 818 -22.45 31.02 8.58
N LYS A 819 -21.46 31.16 7.71
CA LYS A 819 -21.62 31.73 6.35
C LYS A 819 -21.55 30.69 5.23
N VAL A 820 -21.13 29.46 5.54
CA VAL A 820 -20.95 28.36 4.58
C VAL A 820 -21.56 27.07 5.13
N PRO A 821 -22.05 26.15 4.27
CA PRO A 821 -22.49 24.83 4.67
C PRO A 821 -21.46 24.13 5.57
N THR A 822 -21.91 23.71 6.75
CA THR A 822 -21.06 23.20 7.82
C THR A 822 -21.57 21.83 8.24
N PHE A 823 -20.93 20.79 7.71
CA PHE A 823 -21.30 19.39 7.85
C PHE A 823 -20.77 18.81 9.17
N LEU A 824 -21.64 18.17 9.93
CA LEU A 824 -21.34 17.60 11.25
C LEU A 824 -21.49 16.08 11.20
N VAL A 825 -20.40 15.33 11.32
CA VAL A 825 -20.36 13.86 11.18
C VAL A 825 -19.69 13.23 12.40
N PRO A 826 -20.45 12.83 13.44
CA PRO A 826 -19.89 12.20 14.63
C PRO A 826 -19.18 10.88 14.32
N ALA A 827 -18.19 10.53 15.13
CA ALA A 827 -17.44 9.29 14.97
C ALA A 827 -18.26 8.08 15.40
N THR A 828 -18.99 8.14 16.52
CA THR A 828 -19.76 6.99 17.04
C THR A 828 -21.20 7.35 17.40
N GLN A 829 -22.03 6.32 17.60
CA GLN A 829 -23.37 6.49 18.18
C GLN A 829 -23.32 7.22 19.52
N LYS A 830 -22.31 6.95 20.36
CA LYS A 830 -22.12 7.65 21.63
C LYS A 830 -21.89 9.14 21.39
N VAL A 831 -20.98 9.51 20.48
CA VAL A 831 -20.73 10.93 20.18
C VAL A 831 -21.98 11.60 19.60
N TRP A 832 -22.75 10.91 18.74
CA TRP A 832 -24.04 11.43 18.28
C TRP A 832 -24.97 11.74 19.46
N MET A 833 -25.13 10.81 20.42
CA MET A 833 -25.96 11.04 21.60
C MET A 833 -25.41 12.16 22.50
N ASP A 834 -24.09 12.24 22.67
CA ASP A 834 -23.43 13.28 23.46
C ASP A 834 -23.71 14.68 22.90
N ILE A 835 -23.70 14.87 21.57
CA ILE A 835 -24.01 16.15 20.90
C ILE A 835 -25.40 16.69 21.29
N TYR A 836 -26.38 15.82 21.50
CA TYR A 836 -27.76 16.20 21.84
C TYR A 836 -28.05 16.19 23.34
N SER A 837 -27.11 15.79 24.20
CA SER A 837 -27.36 15.60 25.64
C SER A 837 -26.36 16.27 26.58
N LEU A 838 -25.12 16.48 26.16
CA LEU A 838 -24.11 17.16 26.97
C LEU A 838 -24.22 18.70 26.81
N PRO A 839 -24.37 19.46 27.91
CA PRO A 839 -24.34 20.92 27.85
C PRO A 839 -22.90 21.42 27.63
N VAL A 840 -22.71 22.39 26.75
CA VAL A 840 -21.40 22.94 26.43
C VAL A 840 -20.93 23.86 27.58
N PRO A 841 -19.73 23.68 28.14
CA PRO A 841 -19.23 24.51 29.24
C PRO A 841 -19.27 26.02 28.92
N GLY A 842 -19.96 26.79 29.77
CA GLY A 842 -20.13 28.24 29.60
C GLY A 842 -21.25 28.70 28.65
N SER A 843 -22.02 27.79 28.07
CA SER A 843 -23.11 28.11 27.11
C SER A 843 -24.43 28.60 27.72
N GLY A 844 -24.54 28.65 29.06
CA GLY A 844 -25.82 28.79 29.76
C GLY A 844 -26.64 27.50 29.82
N GLY A 845 -26.02 26.34 29.53
CA GLY A 845 -26.67 25.01 29.60
C GLY A 845 -27.16 24.46 28.27
N LYS A 846 -26.85 25.12 27.14
CA LYS A 846 -27.21 24.63 25.81
C LYS A 846 -26.36 23.43 25.40
N THR A 847 -26.95 22.49 24.67
CA THR A 847 -26.23 21.34 24.09
C THR A 847 -25.47 21.75 22.82
N CYS A 848 -24.55 20.89 22.35
CA CYS A 848 -23.89 21.11 21.06
C CYS A 848 -24.92 21.23 19.92
N SER A 849 -25.94 20.35 19.88
CA SER A 849 -26.99 20.39 18.85
C SER A 849 -27.72 21.72 18.78
N GLN A 850 -28.14 22.28 19.93
CA GLN A 850 -28.81 23.58 20.00
C GLN A 850 -27.93 24.72 19.50
N ILE A 851 -26.63 24.71 19.85
CA ILE A 851 -25.68 25.74 19.42
C ILE A 851 -25.41 25.64 17.91
N PHE A 852 -25.36 24.42 17.36
CA PHE A 852 -25.18 24.19 15.92
C PHE A 852 -26.45 24.56 15.11
N GLU A 853 -27.63 24.28 15.64
CA GLU A 853 -28.92 24.68 15.05
C GLU A 853 -29.08 26.21 15.03
N GLU A 854 -28.80 26.89 16.16
CA GLU A 854 -28.76 28.36 16.25
C GLU A 854 -27.69 28.99 15.33
N ALA A 855 -26.57 28.29 15.11
CA ALA A 855 -25.54 28.70 14.17
C ALA A 855 -25.94 28.52 12.70
N GLY A 856 -26.92 27.66 12.40
CA GLY A 856 -27.29 27.28 11.03
C GLY A 856 -26.33 26.27 10.38
N CYS A 857 -25.71 25.39 11.17
CA CYS A 857 -25.02 24.21 10.65
C CYS A 857 -26.01 23.15 10.15
N ASP A 858 -25.52 22.16 9.40
CA ASP A 858 -26.31 20.98 9.04
C ASP A 858 -26.60 20.11 10.28
N VAL A 859 -27.73 19.41 10.27
CA VAL A 859 -28.11 18.47 11.34
C VAL A 859 -27.06 17.33 11.45
N PRO A 860 -26.54 17.02 12.66
CA PRO A 860 -25.57 15.96 12.87
C PRO A 860 -25.96 14.61 12.24
N ALA A 861 -25.17 14.18 11.27
CA ALA A 861 -25.45 13.04 10.40
C ALA A 861 -25.22 11.68 11.06
N SER A 862 -25.55 10.60 10.35
CA SER A 862 -25.23 9.22 10.75
C SER A 862 -23.73 9.07 11.04
N PRO A 863 -23.33 8.49 12.18
CA PRO A 863 -21.91 8.29 12.49
C PRO A 863 -21.22 7.47 11.42
N SER A 864 -20.08 7.91 10.88
CA SER A 864 -19.30 7.20 9.84
C SER A 864 -18.00 7.95 9.52
N CYS A 865 -17.02 7.31 8.89
CA CYS A 865 -15.86 8.03 8.34
C CYS A 865 -16.24 8.83 7.07
N GLY A 866 -17.34 8.44 6.42
CA GLY A 866 -18.09 9.27 5.46
C GLY A 866 -17.26 9.79 4.30
N ALA A 867 -17.23 11.11 4.12
CA ALA A 867 -16.51 11.75 3.01
C ALA A 867 -14.98 11.51 3.02
N CYS A 868 -14.39 11.00 4.11
CA CYS A 868 -12.93 10.90 4.29
C CYS A 868 -12.18 10.03 3.26
N LEU A 869 -12.88 9.17 2.50
CA LEU A 869 -12.30 8.32 1.44
C LEU A 869 -12.85 8.63 0.02
N GLY A 870 -13.75 9.60 -0.13
CA GLY A 870 -14.25 10.04 -1.44
C GLY A 870 -15.13 9.03 -2.19
N GLY A 871 -15.83 8.15 -1.46
CA GLY A 871 -16.59 6.97 -1.91
C GLY A 871 -17.78 7.21 -2.86
N PRO A 872 -18.84 6.38 -2.81
CA PRO A 872 -20.03 6.50 -3.67
C PRO A 872 -20.61 7.92 -3.73
N ARG A 873 -21.18 8.32 -4.88
CA ARG A 873 -21.57 9.72 -5.16
C ARG A 873 -22.61 10.31 -4.20
N ASP A 874 -23.38 9.45 -3.55
CA ASP A 874 -24.42 9.75 -2.56
C ASP A 874 -23.92 9.78 -1.10
N THR A 875 -22.64 9.44 -0.86
CA THR A 875 -22.01 9.55 0.48
C THR A 875 -22.22 10.95 1.06
N TYR A 876 -22.75 11.04 2.28
CA TYR A 876 -23.05 12.32 2.93
C TYR A 876 -21.82 13.24 2.97
N ALA A 877 -22.04 14.52 2.67
CA ALA A 877 -21.03 15.57 2.58
C ALA A 877 -19.83 15.27 1.64
N ARG A 878 -19.97 14.37 0.65
CA ARG A 878 -18.97 14.21 -0.42
C ARG A 878 -18.74 15.53 -1.18
N MET A 879 -17.54 15.74 -1.69
CA MET A 879 -17.27 16.77 -2.71
C MET A 879 -17.62 16.18 -4.07
N ASN A 880 -18.79 16.52 -4.62
CA ASN A 880 -19.13 16.15 -6.00
C ASN A 880 -18.58 17.15 -7.03
N GLU A 881 -18.36 18.40 -6.61
CA GLU A 881 -17.89 19.54 -7.40
C GLU A 881 -16.50 20.05 -6.94
N PRO A 882 -15.77 20.84 -7.73
CA PRO A 882 -14.47 21.45 -7.37
C PRO A 882 -14.60 22.59 -6.33
N GLN A 883 -14.93 22.22 -5.08
CA GLN A 883 -15.09 23.14 -3.95
C GLN A 883 -13.80 23.32 -3.14
N VAL A 884 -13.76 24.36 -2.29
CA VAL A 884 -12.77 24.54 -1.21
C VAL A 884 -13.39 24.20 0.14
N CYS A 885 -12.80 23.27 0.89
CA CYS A 885 -13.30 22.78 2.17
C CYS A 885 -12.24 22.93 3.28
N VAL A 886 -12.62 23.45 4.45
CA VAL A 886 -11.87 23.20 5.69
C VAL A 886 -12.40 21.92 6.31
N SER A 887 -11.52 21.05 6.80
CA SER A 887 -11.89 19.73 7.31
C SER A 887 -11.07 19.35 8.54
N THR A 888 -11.71 18.68 9.50
CA THR A 888 -11.00 18.08 10.66
C THR A 888 -10.39 16.70 10.36
N THR A 889 -10.61 16.14 9.16
CA THR A 889 -10.04 14.86 8.69
C THR A 889 -8.50 14.86 8.68
N ASN A 890 -7.89 13.69 8.48
CA ASN A 890 -6.45 13.50 8.47
C ASN A 890 -5.77 13.60 7.09
N ARG A 891 -6.53 13.64 5.98
CA ARG A 891 -5.98 13.62 4.59
C ARG A 891 -6.63 14.63 3.65
N ASN A 892 -5.80 15.31 2.85
CA ASN A 892 -6.16 16.35 1.86
C ASN A 892 -5.64 16.09 0.43
N PHE A 893 -5.19 14.87 0.13
CA PHE A 893 -4.73 14.46 -1.21
C PHE A 893 -5.78 14.72 -2.31
N PRO A 894 -5.39 14.85 -3.59
CA PRO A 894 -6.33 15.18 -4.68
C PRO A 894 -7.45 14.14 -4.79
N GLY A 895 -8.70 14.58 -4.80
CA GLY A 895 -9.87 13.70 -4.83
C GLY A 895 -10.23 13.01 -3.51
N ARG A 896 -9.50 13.23 -2.41
CA ARG A 896 -9.67 12.49 -1.15
C ARG A 896 -11.08 12.58 -0.54
N MET A 897 -11.79 13.69 -0.75
CA MET A 897 -13.20 13.85 -0.35
C MET A 897 -14.21 13.78 -1.50
N GLY A 898 -13.75 13.47 -2.73
CA GLY A 898 -14.64 13.09 -3.83
C GLY A 898 -14.25 13.62 -5.21
N HIS A 899 -14.18 14.95 -5.39
CA HIS A 899 -13.84 15.61 -6.65
C HIS A 899 -12.33 15.86 -6.71
N LYS A 900 -11.69 15.56 -7.84
CA LYS A 900 -10.21 15.55 -7.95
C LYS A 900 -9.59 16.92 -7.73
N GLU A 901 -10.24 17.96 -8.23
CA GLU A 901 -9.85 19.37 -8.12
C GLU A 901 -10.34 20.01 -6.81
N GLY A 902 -11.03 19.25 -5.95
CA GLY A 902 -11.46 19.72 -4.64
C GLY A 902 -10.26 20.02 -3.74
N GLN A 903 -10.25 21.22 -3.16
CA GLN A 903 -9.20 21.68 -2.25
C GLN A 903 -9.62 21.44 -0.80
N ILE A 904 -8.76 20.78 -0.03
CA ILE A 904 -9.03 20.42 1.36
C ILE A 904 -7.94 21.02 2.26
N TYR A 905 -8.34 21.83 3.23
CA TYR A 905 -7.48 22.40 4.26
C TYR A 905 -7.72 21.65 5.56
N LEU A 906 -6.71 20.94 6.09
CA LEU A 906 -6.85 20.19 7.35
C LEU A 906 -6.63 21.12 8.53
N ALA A 907 -7.51 21.09 9.53
CA ALA A 907 -7.51 22.03 10.63
C ALA A 907 -8.01 21.41 11.95
N SER A 908 -7.78 22.07 13.07
CA SER A 908 -8.42 21.76 14.36
C SER A 908 -9.90 22.17 14.38
N PRO A 909 -10.76 21.52 15.20
CA PRO A 909 -12.17 21.89 15.37
C PRO A 909 -12.41 23.39 15.65
N TYR A 910 -11.54 24.03 16.44
CA TYR A 910 -11.58 25.49 16.64
C TYR A 910 -11.35 26.28 15.34
N THR A 911 -10.31 25.94 14.59
CA THR A 911 -9.97 26.60 13.31
C THR A 911 -11.05 26.33 12.24
N ALA A 912 -11.63 25.12 12.23
CA ALA A 912 -12.75 24.78 11.36
C ALA A 912 -14.01 25.60 11.68
N ALA A 913 -14.41 25.67 12.96
CA ALA A 913 -15.55 26.47 13.40
C ALA A 913 -15.33 27.98 13.14
N ALA A 914 -14.14 28.51 13.45
CA ALA A 914 -13.79 29.90 13.15
C ALA A 914 -13.90 30.22 11.65
N SER A 915 -13.51 29.28 10.79
CA SER A 915 -13.61 29.43 9.34
C SER A 915 -15.06 29.37 8.83
N ALA A 916 -15.91 28.53 9.44
CA ALA A 916 -17.34 28.48 9.13
C ALA A 916 -18.05 29.83 9.41
N LEU A 917 -17.63 30.52 10.47
CA LEU A 917 -18.18 31.83 10.87
C LEU A 917 -17.75 33.00 9.98
N THR A 918 -16.64 32.87 9.24
CA THR A 918 -16.11 33.96 8.39
C THR A 918 -16.32 33.73 6.90
N GLY A 919 -16.37 32.47 6.43
CA GLY A 919 -16.31 32.10 5.02
C GLY A 919 -14.89 32.06 4.43
N PHE A 920 -13.86 32.12 5.29
CA PHE A 920 -12.44 32.11 4.93
C PHE A 920 -11.65 31.26 5.93
N VAL A 921 -10.49 30.71 5.56
CA VAL A 921 -9.62 30.02 6.53
C VAL A 921 -9.20 31.00 7.64
N THR A 922 -9.53 30.72 8.90
CA THR A 922 -9.48 31.74 9.97
C THR A 922 -8.81 31.24 11.25
N ASP A 923 -7.91 32.06 11.79
CA ASP A 923 -7.29 31.86 13.10
C ASP A 923 -8.31 31.95 14.25
N PRO A 924 -8.50 30.88 15.06
CA PRO A 924 -9.54 30.83 16.08
C PRO A 924 -9.33 31.81 17.24
N ARG A 925 -8.12 32.36 17.43
CA ARG A 925 -7.84 33.34 18.48
C ARG A 925 -8.64 34.63 18.33
N GLN A 926 -9.07 34.96 17.12
CA GLN A 926 -10.00 36.07 16.84
C GLN A 926 -11.33 35.93 17.59
N PHE A 927 -11.73 34.71 17.94
CA PHE A 927 -12.93 34.41 18.69
C PHE A 927 -12.63 34.03 20.15
N LEU A 928 -11.58 33.24 20.40
CA LEU A 928 -11.29 32.69 21.73
C LEU A 928 -10.63 33.73 22.67
N MET A 929 -9.70 34.56 22.19
CA MET A 929 -9.05 35.59 23.03
C MET A 929 -10.01 36.72 23.44
N ALA A 930 -11.06 36.94 22.66
CA ALA A 930 -12.12 37.89 23.01
C ALA A 930 -12.99 37.40 24.17
N ASP A 931 -13.10 36.08 24.36
CA ASP A 931 -13.86 35.48 25.48
C ASP A 931 -12.99 35.33 26.73
N SER A 932 -11.72 34.90 26.58
CA SER A 932 -10.79 34.81 27.72
C SER A 932 -10.49 36.17 28.37
N LYS A 933 -10.47 37.26 27.59
CA LYS A 933 -10.37 38.62 28.12
C LYS A 933 -11.62 39.00 28.94
N ARG A 934 -12.83 38.72 28.42
CA ARG A 934 -14.09 38.96 29.15
C ARG A 934 -14.19 38.16 30.45
N ARG A 935 -13.73 36.91 30.47
CA ARG A 935 -13.64 36.05 31.67
C ARG A 935 -12.51 36.42 32.65
N ARG A 936 -11.70 37.43 32.34
CA ARG A 936 -10.72 38.04 33.25
C ARG A 936 -11.09 39.48 33.64
N GLU A 937 -12.11 40.04 33.01
CA GLU A 937 -12.67 41.38 33.26
C GLU A 937 -14.02 41.33 34.02
N ALA A 938 -14.53 40.12 34.29
CA ALA A 938 -15.75 39.80 35.03
C ALA A 938 -15.47 38.68 36.04
#